data_AF-A0A2N6G2J8-F1
#
_entry.id   AF-A0A2N6G2J8-F1
#
_cell.length_a   1.000
_cell.length_b   1.000
_cell.length_c   1.000
_cell.angle_alpha   90.00
_cell.angle_beta   90.00
_cell.angle_gamma   90.00
#
_symmetry.space_group_name_H-M   'P 1'
#
loop_
_entity.id
_entity.type
_entity.pdbx_description
1 polymer ?
#
loop_
_entity_poly.entity_id
_entity_poly.type
_entity_poly.pdbx_seq_one_letter_code
_entity_poly.pdbx_strand_id
1 'polypeptide(L)'
;MIQRLFKKATADDLLDELKSKSFNESKVNSMLKDVDINHKNQDLQNFLHLIISENKIESVKCLLKNGIDYNLADSFGVTALMIAAQNGYLDAINELLRMNANVNDEDYNGYTPIEYAVFNNKYNAYRLLKKYIKDVNRKNKRNLTLLHIAIKAQNYQIISDLFNDKNFKITNEILFYKYTYANKDILNTILSNFENFDILDNKERNILFYVVLNGIESEDIFHLLLENGLDINCLDDNNDTILHHLIKDIIKRKNTLSYDNVEELEKDKIKIKQLIEFIPIILEENFDTSIFNKQDETILSLPSKNKCIDVLNILFEYEVNIDILNSNKETALSSVITRGLDYSEVNRLLLDFGANPNIENSVGKTVIEKLVDATLIVKNAKKVKSSEKKDIDFKTDYKAILESVLVNTDSNLTQLNSKGEPYFFDALRYGNIELVKLLIKQGADINQPNKENQNIIYNYMEENQRFKKVVEQKEYHNNLQAIIAMGANVNAKDSYGGITLHKAILNCDITTIKMLLHSGADINAIDNRGRNILHNSIWKNNIKIFKLIYAYNKPLLNEPDKYGVLALNYAAFLGYTDLVLEIIEMKGHINNPYHKKKYILNFLKKFHKNLKILEEKARTKSQKLKISMLIDNMKKEFFVED
;
A
#
# COMPACT_ATOMS: atom_id res chain seq x y z
N MET A 1 54.66 6.33 71.80
CA MET A 1 54.64 4.92 71.35
C MET A 1 53.43 4.14 71.90
N ILE A 2 52.22 4.73 72.02
CA ILE A 2 51.00 4.01 72.49
C ILE A 2 49.74 4.54 71.76
N GLN A 3 49.78 4.60 70.42
CA GLN A 3 48.58 4.86 69.59
C GLN A 3 48.50 3.95 68.35
N ARG A 4 49.39 2.95 68.24
CA ARG A 4 49.44 2.00 67.12
C ARG A 4 48.97 0.58 67.47
N LEU A 5 48.41 0.35 68.67
CA LEU A 5 48.21 -1.01 69.19
C LEU A 5 46.80 -1.60 69.02
N PHE A 6 45.78 -0.86 68.61
CA PHE A 6 44.50 -1.44 68.21
C PHE A 6 43.84 -0.58 67.13
N LYS A 7 44.35 -0.68 65.90
CA LYS A 7 43.53 -0.27 64.75
C LYS A 7 42.42 -1.32 64.67
N LYS A 8 41.19 -0.94 65.04
CA LYS A 8 40.03 -1.82 64.89
C LYS A 8 39.99 -2.31 63.45
N ALA A 9 39.85 -3.62 63.25
CA ALA A 9 39.76 -4.19 61.92
C ALA A 9 38.57 -3.56 61.19
N THR A 10 38.75 -3.18 59.93
CA THR A 10 37.66 -2.71 59.08
C THR A 10 37.03 -3.89 58.32
N ALA A 11 35.88 -3.65 57.69
CA ALA A 11 35.28 -4.62 56.78
C ALA A 11 36.23 -5.00 55.63
N ASP A 12 37.00 -4.04 55.12
CA ASP A 12 38.01 -4.29 54.08
C ASP A 12 39.16 -5.17 54.61
N ASP A 13 39.66 -4.91 55.82
CA ASP A 13 40.72 -5.72 56.44
C ASP A 13 40.27 -7.19 56.61
N LEU A 14 38.99 -7.41 56.97
CA LEU A 14 38.40 -8.74 57.08
C LEU A 14 38.22 -9.40 55.70
N LEU A 15 37.74 -8.66 54.70
CA LEU A 15 37.58 -9.17 53.34
C LEU A 15 38.91 -9.60 52.72
N ASP A 16 39.98 -8.82 52.93
CA ASP A 16 41.33 -9.14 52.45
C ASP A 16 41.86 -10.44 53.08
N GLU A 17 41.63 -10.63 54.39
CA GLU A 17 42.01 -11.87 55.07
C GLU A 17 41.21 -13.07 54.57
N LEU A 18 39.90 -12.91 54.35
CA LEU A 18 39.03 -13.95 53.79
C LEU A 18 39.41 -14.31 52.35
N LYS A 19 39.93 -13.36 51.56
CA LYS A 19 40.42 -13.57 50.19
C LYS A 19 41.85 -14.11 50.13
N SER A 20 42.58 -14.08 51.24
CA SER A 20 44.00 -14.44 51.29
C SER A 20 44.26 -15.87 50.76
N LYS A 21 45.50 -16.11 50.31
CA LYS A 21 45.92 -17.45 49.84
C LYS A 21 46.08 -18.43 50.99
N SER A 22 46.43 -17.95 52.18
CA SER A 22 46.63 -18.73 53.40
C SER A 22 45.54 -18.39 54.40
N PHE A 23 44.39 -19.05 54.29
CA PHE A 23 43.26 -18.81 55.17
C PHE A 23 43.62 -19.08 56.65
N ASN A 24 43.36 -18.11 57.53
CA ASN A 24 43.62 -18.21 58.97
C ASN A 24 42.34 -17.97 59.77
N GLU A 25 41.67 -19.06 60.18
CA GLU A 25 40.41 -19.02 60.94
C GLU A 25 40.54 -18.22 62.24
N SER A 26 41.64 -18.38 62.98
CA SER A 26 41.88 -17.67 64.24
C SER A 26 41.96 -16.15 64.06
N LYS A 27 42.58 -15.69 62.95
CA LYS A 27 42.69 -14.26 62.63
C LYS A 27 41.34 -13.68 62.20
N VAL A 28 40.59 -14.41 61.38
CA VAL A 28 39.22 -14.05 60.98
C VAL A 28 38.31 -13.94 62.21
N ASN A 29 38.32 -14.93 63.11
CA ASN A 29 37.53 -14.93 64.35
C ASN A 29 37.93 -13.77 65.30
N SER A 30 39.19 -13.35 65.28
CA SER A 30 39.63 -12.16 66.02
C SER A 30 39.08 -10.86 65.41
N MET A 31 39.07 -10.73 64.08
CA MET A 31 38.57 -9.55 63.37
C MET A 31 37.04 -9.41 63.49
N LEU A 32 36.31 -10.54 63.51
CA LEU A 32 34.85 -10.58 63.72
C LEU A 32 34.40 -10.06 65.10
N LYS A 33 35.32 -9.81 66.05
CA LYS A 33 34.99 -9.11 67.30
C LYS A 33 34.77 -7.61 67.10
N ASP A 34 35.43 -7.03 66.09
CA ASP A 34 35.41 -5.59 65.81
C ASP A 34 34.57 -5.24 64.56
N VAL A 35 34.27 -6.22 63.71
CA VAL A 35 33.54 -6.06 62.44
C VAL A 35 32.21 -6.82 62.49
N ASP A 36 31.13 -6.17 62.08
CA ASP A 36 29.84 -6.84 61.86
C ASP A 36 29.95 -7.83 60.69
N ILE A 37 29.75 -9.12 60.97
CA ILE A 37 29.79 -10.20 59.96
C ILE A 37 28.74 -10.00 58.85
N ASN A 38 27.67 -9.26 59.14
CA ASN A 38 26.61 -8.95 58.18
C ASN A 38 26.77 -7.58 57.53
N HIS A 39 27.97 -6.98 57.62
CA HIS A 39 28.31 -5.77 56.88
C HIS A 39 28.00 -5.94 55.39
N LYS A 40 27.42 -4.89 54.79
CA LYS A 40 27.02 -4.86 53.39
C LYS A 40 27.76 -3.76 52.66
N ASN A 41 28.24 -4.06 51.45
CA ASN A 41 28.79 -3.05 50.56
C ASN A 41 27.67 -2.21 49.91
N GLN A 42 28.05 -1.32 48.98
CA GLN A 42 27.11 -0.44 48.26
C GLN A 42 26.08 -1.22 47.42
N ASP A 43 26.43 -2.43 46.97
CA ASP A 43 25.57 -3.32 46.19
C ASP A 43 24.72 -4.25 47.09
N LEU A 44 24.68 -4.00 48.40
CA LEU A 44 24.01 -4.81 49.41
C LEU A 44 24.59 -6.23 49.59
N GLN A 45 25.79 -6.49 49.07
CA GLN A 45 26.47 -7.78 49.21
C GLN A 45 27.17 -7.88 50.57
N ASN A 46 27.02 -9.03 51.24
CA ASN A 46 27.84 -9.37 52.41
C ASN A 46 29.12 -10.13 52.01
N PHE A 47 29.97 -10.45 53.00
CA PHE A 47 31.21 -11.19 52.77
C PHE A 47 30.98 -12.53 52.05
N LEU A 48 29.85 -13.21 52.29
CA LEU A 48 29.57 -14.50 51.68
C LEU A 48 29.43 -14.40 50.14
N HIS A 49 28.76 -13.36 49.64
CA HIS A 49 28.65 -13.10 48.19
C HIS A 49 30.03 -12.93 47.55
N LEU A 50 30.88 -12.12 48.18
CA LEU A 50 32.21 -11.74 47.69
C LEU A 50 33.24 -12.88 47.76
N ILE A 51 33.09 -13.80 48.69
CA ILE A 51 34.04 -14.90 48.92
C ILE A 51 33.67 -16.13 48.08
N ILE A 52 32.38 -16.36 47.84
CA ILE A 52 31.94 -17.43 46.94
C ILE A 52 32.39 -17.14 45.51
N SER A 53 32.34 -15.89 45.04
CA SER A 53 32.85 -15.53 43.71
C SER A 53 34.35 -15.82 43.52
N GLU A 54 35.11 -15.94 44.62
CA GLU A 54 36.55 -16.24 44.63
C GLU A 54 36.86 -17.73 44.89
N ASN A 55 35.83 -18.58 44.99
CA ASN A 55 35.92 -20.01 45.28
C ASN A 55 36.70 -20.36 46.57
N LYS A 56 36.60 -19.52 47.60
CA LYS A 56 37.35 -19.68 48.87
C LYS A 56 36.56 -20.51 49.89
N ILE A 57 36.51 -21.83 49.68
CA ILE A 57 35.64 -22.73 50.46
C ILE A 57 35.88 -22.70 51.98
N GLU A 58 37.12 -22.61 52.43
CA GLU A 58 37.43 -22.57 53.88
C GLU A 58 36.95 -21.25 54.52
N SER A 59 37.05 -20.14 53.79
CA SER A 59 36.46 -18.85 54.19
C SER A 59 34.94 -18.92 54.22
N VAL A 60 34.29 -19.57 53.24
CA VAL A 60 32.83 -19.81 53.22
C VAL A 60 32.40 -20.59 54.45
N LYS A 61 33.05 -21.72 54.76
CA LYS A 61 32.76 -22.54 55.95
C LYS A 61 32.89 -21.74 57.24
N CYS A 62 33.96 -20.95 57.38
CA CYS A 62 34.18 -20.11 58.56
C CYS A 62 33.09 -19.05 58.73
N LEU A 63 32.70 -18.36 57.65
CA LEU A 63 31.64 -17.35 57.71
C LEU A 63 30.29 -17.98 58.12
N LEU A 64 29.94 -19.15 57.54
CA LEU A 64 28.72 -19.89 57.89
C LEU A 64 28.71 -20.34 59.36
N LYS A 65 29.86 -20.85 59.85
CA LYS A 65 30.03 -21.25 61.26
C LYS A 65 29.87 -20.08 62.24
N ASN A 66 30.28 -18.87 61.83
CA ASN A 66 30.16 -17.66 62.62
C ASN A 66 28.81 -16.94 62.46
N GLY A 67 27.82 -17.56 61.80
CA GLY A 67 26.45 -17.07 61.76
C GLY A 67 26.20 -15.90 60.80
N ILE A 68 26.97 -15.82 59.71
CA ILE A 68 26.66 -14.89 58.61
C ILE A 68 25.25 -15.18 58.05
N ASP A 69 24.51 -14.13 57.69
CA ASP A 69 23.23 -14.25 57.00
C ASP A 69 23.45 -14.76 55.58
N TYR A 70 23.28 -16.06 55.38
CA TYR A 70 23.46 -16.73 54.09
C TYR A 70 22.24 -16.63 53.17
N ASN A 71 21.10 -16.15 53.67
CA ASN A 71 19.90 -15.89 52.86
C ASN A 71 19.80 -14.43 52.41
N LEU A 72 20.77 -13.59 52.81
CA LEU A 72 20.83 -12.22 52.33
C LEU A 72 20.90 -12.20 50.80
N ALA A 73 20.08 -11.35 50.21
CA ALA A 73 20.11 -11.06 48.79
C ALA A 73 20.76 -9.69 48.56
N ASP A 74 21.53 -9.58 47.46
CA ASP A 74 22.14 -8.32 47.05
C ASP A 74 21.12 -7.37 46.39
N SER A 75 21.61 -6.25 45.85
CA SER A 75 20.79 -5.23 45.17
C SER A 75 20.02 -5.71 43.95
N PHE A 76 20.27 -6.93 43.44
CA PHE A 76 19.54 -7.56 42.35
C PHE A 76 18.66 -8.74 42.81
N GLY A 77 18.61 -9.00 44.12
CA GLY A 77 17.94 -10.16 44.68
C GLY A 77 18.79 -11.44 44.60
N VAL A 78 20.08 -11.34 44.25
CA VAL A 78 20.95 -12.51 44.09
C VAL A 78 21.46 -12.97 45.44
N THR A 79 21.31 -14.25 45.76
CA THR A 79 21.82 -14.85 47.00
C THR A 79 23.19 -15.51 46.81
N ALA A 80 23.88 -15.76 47.92
CA ALA A 80 25.12 -16.54 47.96
C ALA A 80 25.02 -17.90 47.22
N LEU A 81 23.87 -18.59 47.34
CA LEU A 81 23.62 -19.86 46.68
C LEU A 81 23.49 -19.72 45.16
N MET A 82 22.92 -18.61 44.66
CA MET A 82 22.86 -18.33 43.22
C MET A 82 24.26 -18.09 42.63
N ILE A 83 25.14 -17.36 43.34
CA ILE A 83 26.54 -17.13 42.90
C ILE A 83 27.30 -18.47 42.86
N ALA A 84 27.11 -19.32 43.87
CA ALA A 84 27.74 -20.65 43.90
C ALA A 84 27.25 -21.52 42.72
N ALA A 85 25.95 -21.47 42.43
CA ALA A 85 25.33 -22.21 41.33
C ALA A 85 25.77 -21.71 39.94
N GLN A 86 25.83 -20.39 39.74
CA GLN A 86 26.33 -19.73 38.53
C GLN A 86 27.75 -20.21 38.17
N ASN A 87 28.62 -20.30 39.17
CA ASN A 87 30.01 -20.70 38.96
C ASN A 87 30.22 -22.23 38.96
N GLY A 88 29.25 -22.97 39.50
CA GLY A 88 29.32 -24.43 39.62
C GLY A 88 30.18 -24.92 40.79
N TYR A 89 30.33 -24.10 41.83
CA TYR A 89 31.15 -24.41 43.01
C TYR A 89 30.40 -25.37 43.95
N LEU A 90 30.52 -26.67 43.66
CA LEU A 90 29.76 -27.74 44.32
C LEU A 90 29.97 -27.76 45.84
N ASP A 91 31.18 -27.50 46.33
CA ASP A 91 31.46 -27.48 47.77
C ASP A 91 30.74 -26.33 48.46
N ALA A 92 30.76 -25.13 47.87
CA ALA A 92 30.02 -23.99 48.39
C ALA A 92 28.50 -24.24 48.37
N ILE A 93 27.98 -24.83 47.29
CA ILE A 93 26.56 -25.25 47.21
C ILE A 93 26.24 -26.23 48.36
N ASN A 94 27.06 -27.27 48.56
CA ASN A 94 26.83 -28.25 49.62
C ASN A 94 26.83 -27.63 51.02
N GLU A 95 27.78 -26.73 51.33
CA GLU A 95 27.82 -26.07 52.64
C GLU A 95 26.61 -25.14 52.86
N LEU A 96 26.17 -24.41 51.83
CA LEU A 96 24.96 -23.59 51.91
C LEU A 96 23.68 -24.43 52.07
N LEU A 97 23.56 -25.54 51.35
CA LEU A 97 22.44 -26.47 51.47
C LEU A 97 22.39 -27.12 52.85
N ARG A 98 23.54 -27.45 53.45
CA ARG A 98 23.62 -27.95 54.85
C ARG A 98 23.08 -26.95 55.85
N MET A 99 23.25 -25.65 55.58
CA MET A 99 22.68 -24.59 56.40
C MET A 99 21.20 -24.32 56.10
N ASN A 100 20.55 -25.13 55.24
CA ASN A 100 19.18 -24.94 54.77
C ASN A 100 18.95 -23.65 53.97
N ALA A 101 19.97 -23.18 53.22
CA ALA A 101 19.78 -22.11 52.25
C ALA A 101 18.66 -22.48 51.25
N ASN A 102 17.74 -21.56 51.00
CA ASN A 102 16.56 -21.86 50.21
C ASN A 102 16.90 -21.95 48.71
N VAL A 103 16.82 -23.17 48.16
CA VAL A 103 17.07 -23.43 46.73
C VAL A 103 16.03 -22.83 45.79
N ASN A 104 14.92 -22.30 46.32
CA ASN A 104 13.83 -21.70 45.56
C ASN A 104 13.76 -20.18 45.75
N ASP A 105 14.76 -19.55 46.39
CA ASP A 105 14.84 -18.09 46.39
C ASP A 105 14.97 -17.58 44.95
N GLU A 106 14.35 -16.43 44.68
CA GLU A 106 14.29 -15.82 43.36
C GLU A 106 14.94 -14.45 43.36
N ASP A 107 15.75 -14.18 42.34
CA ASP A 107 16.22 -12.83 42.07
C ASP A 107 15.07 -11.92 41.59
N TYR A 108 15.37 -10.65 41.33
CA TYR A 108 14.36 -9.72 40.83
C TYR A 108 13.81 -10.10 39.45
N ASN A 109 14.57 -10.84 38.64
CA ASN A 109 14.12 -11.40 37.36
C ASN A 109 13.38 -12.74 37.49
N GLY A 110 13.29 -13.31 38.69
CA GLY A 110 12.64 -14.59 38.96
C GLY A 110 13.54 -15.80 38.78
N TYR A 111 14.86 -15.64 38.65
CA TYR A 111 15.82 -16.74 38.51
C TYR A 111 16.15 -17.35 39.88
N THR A 112 16.14 -18.68 39.95
CA THR A 112 16.54 -19.50 41.10
C THR A 112 17.98 -20.00 40.96
N PRO A 113 18.63 -20.46 42.05
CA PRO A 113 19.94 -21.08 41.98
C PRO A 113 20.09 -22.15 40.88
N ILE A 114 19.12 -23.05 40.72
CA ILE A 114 19.18 -24.08 39.69
C ILE A 114 19.19 -23.48 38.27
N GLU A 115 18.45 -22.40 38.04
CA GLU A 115 18.41 -21.72 36.74
C GLU A 115 19.69 -20.97 36.43
N TYR A 116 20.37 -20.41 37.45
CA TYR A 116 21.72 -19.88 37.31
C TYR A 116 22.71 -20.98 36.88
N ALA A 117 22.62 -22.17 37.48
CA ALA A 117 23.45 -23.31 37.07
C ALA A 117 23.15 -23.72 35.62
N VAL A 118 21.88 -23.79 35.20
CA VAL A 118 21.51 -24.15 33.83
C VAL A 118 22.00 -23.11 32.82
N PHE A 119 21.74 -21.82 33.07
CA PHE A 119 22.12 -20.73 32.18
C PHE A 119 23.63 -20.65 31.96
N ASN A 120 24.43 -20.97 32.99
CA ASN A 120 25.89 -20.95 32.95
C ASN A 120 26.52 -22.31 32.62
N ASN A 121 25.73 -23.26 32.10
CA ASN A 121 26.18 -24.59 31.70
C ASN A 121 26.92 -25.37 32.81
N LYS A 122 26.42 -25.29 34.05
CA LYS A 122 26.98 -25.98 35.22
C LYS A 122 26.19 -27.25 35.53
N TYR A 123 26.37 -28.28 34.70
CA TYR A 123 25.62 -29.53 34.78
C TYR A 123 25.64 -30.18 36.18
N ASN A 124 26.81 -30.27 36.82
CA ASN A 124 26.91 -30.89 38.16
C ASN A 124 26.19 -30.08 39.24
N ALA A 125 26.21 -28.75 39.16
CA ALA A 125 25.49 -27.88 40.08
C ALA A 125 23.97 -28.00 39.86
N TYR A 126 23.52 -28.03 38.60
CA TYR A 126 22.14 -28.34 38.24
C TYR A 126 21.69 -29.67 38.85
N ARG A 127 22.45 -30.75 38.63
CA ARG A 127 22.12 -32.10 39.14
C ARG A 127 22.07 -32.14 40.67
N LEU A 128 22.94 -31.40 41.35
CA LEU A 128 22.93 -31.28 42.80
C LEU A 128 21.68 -30.54 43.30
N LEU A 129 21.42 -29.35 42.76
CA LEU A 129 20.30 -28.50 43.17
C LEU A 129 18.94 -29.13 42.84
N LYS A 130 18.83 -29.84 41.72
CA LYS A 130 17.61 -30.55 41.28
C LYS A 130 17.05 -31.52 42.33
N LYS A 131 17.91 -32.07 43.21
CA LYS A 131 17.48 -32.99 44.28
C LYS A 131 16.68 -32.29 45.39
N TYR A 132 16.78 -30.97 45.49
CA TYR A 132 16.23 -30.19 46.61
C TYR A 132 15.11 -29.23 46.19
N ILE A 133 14.88 -29.03 44.89
CA ILE A 133 13.83 -28.13 44.40
C ILE A 133 12.43 -28.73 44.63
N LYS A 134 11.43 -27.87 44.82
CA LYS A 134 10.04 -28.28 45.08
C LYS A 134 9.27 -28.63 43.80
N ASP A 135 9.50 -27.87 42.72
CA ASP A 135 8.83 -28.04 41.44
C ASP A 135 9.78 -27.73 40.29
N VAL A 136 10.09 -28.75 39.47
CA VAL A 136 10.94 -28.62 38.28
C VAL A 136 10.21 -27.99 37.09
N ASN A 137 8.87 -27.95 37.12
CA ASN A 137 8.01 -27.42 36.07
C ASN A 137 7.63 -25.95 36.26
N ARG A 138 8.08 -25.34 37.36
CA ARG A 138 7.85 -23.93 37.66
C ARG A 138 8.24 -23.05 36.47
N LYS A 139 7.41 -22.03 36.22
CA LYS A 139 7.73 -20.93 35.31
C LYS A 139 8.21 -19.73 36.12
N ASN A 140 9.32 -19.12 35.71
CA ASN A 140 9.82 -17.89 36.34
C ASN A 140 8.97 -16.65 35.98
N LYS A 141 9.34 -15.47 36.47
CA LYS A 141 8.63 -14.19 36.18
C LYS A 141 8.57 -13.82 34.69
N ARG A 142 9.37 -14.46 33.84
CA ARG A 142 9.34 -14.32 32.37
C ARG A 142 8.55 -15.43 31.68
N ASN A 143 7.79 -16.22 32.44
CA ASN A 143 7.03 -17.38 31.98
C ASN A 143 7.92 -18.49 31.36
N LEU A 144 9.20 -18.56 31.74
CA LEU A 144 10.14 -19.57 31.22
C LEU A 144 10.28 -20.73 32.20
N THR A 145 10.19 -21.96 31.69
CA THR A 145 10.55 -23.19 32.44
C THR A 145 12.06 -23.43 32.41
N LEU A 146 12.54 -24.38 33.22
CA LEU A 146 13.94 -24.80 33.23
C LEU A 146 14.43 -25.28 31.85
N LEU A 147 13.56 -25.95 31.07
CA LEU A 147 13.85 -26.38 29.69
C LEU A 147 14.07 -25.18 28.75
N HIS A 148 13.28 -24.10 28.85
CA HIS A 148 13.49 -22.90 28.05
C HIS A 148 14.87 -22.28 28.29
N ILE A 149 15.34 -22.31 29.53
CA ILE A 149 16.65 -21.78 29.91
C ILE A 149 17.75 -22.71 29.40
N ALA A 150 17.58 -24.03 29.49
CA ALA A 150 18.51 -25.02 28.96
C ALA A 150 18.66 -24.91 27.42
N ILE A 151 17.54 -24.73 26.70
CA ILE A 151 17.52 -24.51 25.25
C ILE A 151 18.20 -23.18 24.92
N LYS A 152 17.89 -22.10 25.64
CA LYS A 152 18.55 -20.79 25.41
C LYS A 152 20.08 -20.88 25.61
N ALA A 153 20.52 -21.65 26.59
CA ALA A 153 21.92 -21.90 26.89
C ALA A 153 22.56 -22.98 25.98
N GLN A 154 21.79 -23.58 25.07
CA GLN A 154 22.23 -24.64 24.15
C GLN A 154 22.87 -25.85 24.89
N ASN A 155 22.31 -26.21 26.05
CA ASN A 155 22.86 -27.25 26.92
C ASN A 155 22.19 -28.61 26.70
N TYR A 156 22.73 -29.39 25.77
CA TYR A 156 22.22 -30.73 25.43
C TYR A 156 22.12 -31.69 26.61
N GLN A 157 23.11 -31.68 27.49
CA GLN A 157 23.15 -32.62 28.60
C GLN A 157 22.00 -32.37 29.58
N ILE A 158 21.70 -31.10 29.86
CA ILE A 158 20.56 -30.73 30.70
C ILE A 158 19.23 -30.97 29.98
N ILE A 159 19.14 -30.68 28.68
CA ILE A 159 17.93 -30.93 27.88
C ILE A 159 17.59 -32.43 27.90
N SER A 160 18.56 -33.30 27.63
CA SER A 160 18.38 -34.76 27.66
C SER A 160 18.00 -35.25 29.06
N ASP A 161 18.64 -34.74 30.11
CA ASP A 161 18.29 -35.03 31.50
C ASP A 161 16.87 -34.61 31.88
N LEU A 162 16.35 -33.51 31.31
CA LEU A 162 14.99 -33.05 31.54
C LEU A 162 13.97 -33.92 30.79
N PHE A 163 14.25 -34.33 29.55
CA PHE A 163 13.36 -35.23 28.81
C PHE A 163 13.27 -36.63 29.42
N ASN A 164 14.35 -37.11 30.04
CA ASN A 164 14.34 -38.38 30.77
C ASN A 164 13.70 -38.28 32.16
N ASP A 165 13.37 -37.08 32.64
CA ASP A 165 12.76 -36.88 33.96
C ASP A 165 11.23 -37.04 33.88
N LYS A 166 10.72 -38.12 34.46
CA LYS A 166 9.27 -38.41 34.52
C LYS A 166 8.45 -37.33 35.24
N ASN A 167 9.08 -36.53 36.09
CA ASN A 167 8.40 -35.43 36.79
C ASN A 167 8.37 -34.15 35.97
N PHE A 168 9.14 -34.06 34.88
CA PHE A 168 9.17 -32.91 34.00
C PHE A 168 8.09 -33.03 32.92
N LYS A 169 7.26 -32.00 32.80
CA LYS A 169 6.18 -31.90 31.81
C LYS A 169 6.62 -30.99 30.68
N ILE A 170 6.78 -31.57 29.50
CA ILE A 170 7.06 -30.82 28.28
C ILE A 170 5.76 -30.17 27.82
N THR A 171 5.79 -28.86 27.57
CA THR A 171 4.64 -28.10 27.08
C THR A 171 4.82 -27.75 25.62
N ASN A 172 3.74 -27.79 24.85
CA ASN A 172 3.68 -27.42 23.43
C ASN A 172 4.28 -26.04 23.11
N GLU A 173 4.23 -25.09 24.04
CA GLU A 173 4.85 -23.75 23.93
C GLU A 173 6.33 -23.80 23.48
N ILE A 174 7.07 -24.88 23.78
CA ILE A 174 8.48 -25.00 23.43
C ILE A 174 8.72 -25.14 21.92
N LEU A 175 7.72 -25.66 21.18
CA LEU A 175 7.76 -25.74 19.72
C LEU A 175 7.76 -24.34 19.09
N PHE A 176 7.30 -23.31 19.79
CA PHE A 176 7.24 -21.93 19.30
C PHE A 176 8.33 -21.04 19.91
N TYR A 177 9.30 -21.63 20.61
CA TYR A 177 10.38 -20.90 21.25
C TYR A 177 11.54 -20.68 20.29
N LYS A 178 11.85 -19.42 19.96
CA LYS A 178 12.85 -19.07 18.94
C LYS A 178 14.24 -19.74 19.08
N TYR A 179 14.66 -20.06 20.31
CA TYR A 179 15.99 -20.67 20.55
C TYR A 179 16.01 -22.19 20.30
N THR A 180 14.85 -22.83 20.20
CA THR A 180 14.71 -24.25 19.78
C THR A 180 15.32 -24.46 18.39
N TYR A 181 15.20 -23.45 17.53
CA TYR A 181 15.59 -23.46 16.14
C TYR A 181 17.06 -23.13 15.90
N ALA A 182 17.78 -22.62 16.91
CA ALA A 182 19.17 -22.21 16.77
C ALA A 182 20.13 -23.38 16.48
N ASN A 183 19.69 -24.62 16.73
CA ASN A 183 20.50 -25.80 16.54
C ASN A 183 19.67 -27.02 16.10
N LYS A 184 20.10 -27.69 15.02
CA LYS A 184 19.40 -28.82 14.40
C LYS A 184 19.25 -30.02 15.35
N ASP A 185 20.26 -30.33 16.16
CA ASP A 185 20.23 -31.46 17.09
C ASP A 185 19.24 -31.21 18.24
N ILE A 186 19.19 -29.98 18.75
CA ILE A 186 18.20 -29.59 19.77
C ILE A 186 16.80 -29.66 19.19
N LEU A 187 16.60 -29.11 17.98
CA LEU A 187 15.32 -29.16 17.28
C LEU A 187 14.86 -30.61 17.07
N ASN A 188 15.70 -31.47 16.51
CA ASN A 188 15.39 -32.90 16.31
C ASN A 188 15.06 -33.62 17.63
N THR A 189 15.81 -33.34 18.69
CA THR A 189 15.53 -33.93 20.01
C THR A 189 14.16 -33.47 20.52
N ILE A 190 13.85 -32.17 20.40
CA ILE A 190 12.55 -31.63 20.81
C ILE A 190 11.44 -32.28 19.99
N LEU A 191 11.51 -32.22 18.66
CA LEU A 191 10.47 -32.75 17.76
C LEU A 191 10.21 -34.25 17.98
N SER A 192 11.26 -35.05 18.23
CA SER A 192 11.11 -36.49 18.52
C SER A 192 10.29 -36.80 19.78
N ASN A 193 10.04 -35.81 20.64
CA ASN A 193 9.22 -35.96 21.85
C ASN A 193 7.76 -35.50 21.67
N PHE A 194 7.35 -35.10 20.46
CA PHE A 194 5.97 -34.71 20.15
C PHE A 194 5.39 -35.61 19.06
N GLU A 195 4.16 -36.07 19.26
CA GLU A 195 3.41 -36.86 18.28
C GLU A 195 2.45 -36.00 17.45
N ASN A 196 2.00 -34.86 18.00
CA ASN A 196 1.08 -33.95 17.33
C ASN A 196 1.73 -32.57 17.16
N PHE A 197 1.83 -32.13 15.92
CA PHE A 197 2.36 -30.82 15.52
C PHE A 197 1.27 -29.85 15.04
N ASP A 198 0.01 -30.29 14.94
CA ASP A 198 -1.15 -29.47 14.60
C ASP A 198 -1.62 -28.67 15.82
N ILE A 199 -0.76 -27.75 16.23
CA ILE A 199 -0.94 -26.84 17.34
C ILE A 199 -0.56 -25.44 16.89
N LEU A 200 -1.24 -24.44 17.45
CA LEU A 200 -0.99 -23.04 17.14
C LEU A 200 -0.47 -22.29 18.37
N ASP A 201 0.40 -21.32 18.13
CA ASP A 201 0.84 -20.38 19.15
C ASP A 201 -0.22 -19.31 19.44
N ASN A 202 0.12 -18.34 20.28
CA ASN A 202 -0.79 -17.24 20.64
C ASN A 202 -1.04 -16.22 19.52
N LYS A 203 -0.36 -16.35 18.37
CA LYS A 203 -0.56 -15.57 17.16
C LYS A 203 -1.14 -16.43 16.03
N GLU A 204 -1.75 -17.57 16.36
CA GLU A 204 -2.36 -18.48 15.38
C GLU A 204 -1.34 -19.12 14.42
N ARG A 205 -0.04 -19.13 14.77
CA ARG A 205 1.02 -19.70 13.93
C ARG A 205 1.26 -21.16 14.27
N ASN A 206 1.35 -21.99 13.24
CA ASN A 206 1.93 -23.33 13.38
C ASN A 206 3.47 -23.26 13.40
N ILE A 207 4.08 -24.43 13.58
CA ILE A 207 5.53 -24.56 13.72
C ILE A 207 6.32 -24.14 12.47
N LEU A 208 5.72 -24.21 11.27
CA LEU A 208 6.40 -23.92 10.00
C LEU A 208 6.90 -22.46 9.96
N PHE A 209 6.16 -21.52 10.55
CA PHE A 209 6.57 -20.11 10.68
C PHE A 209 7.94 -19.91 11.35
N TYR A 210 8.41 -20.88 12.12
CA TYR A 210 9.69 -20.84 12.81
C TYR A 210 10.77 -21.63 12.08
N VAL A 211 10.39 -22.76 11.49
CA VAL A 211 11.28 -23.60 10.67
C VAL A 211 11.83 -22.79 9.51
N VAL A 212 10.98 -22.08 8.76
CA VAL A 212 11.42 -21.31 7.58
C VAL A 212 12.46 -20.24 7.91
N LEU A 213 12.50 -19.73 9.15
CA LEU A 213 13.46 -18.72 9.61
C LEU A 213 14.88 -19.28 9.84
N ASN A 214 15.06 -20.59 9.72
CA ASN A 214 16.36 -21.23 9.66
C ASN A 214 16.90 -21.38 8.23
N GLY A 215 16.09 -21.14 7.20
CA GLY A 215 16.48 -21.36 5.81
C GLY A 215 16.77 -22.82 5.49
N ILE A 216 17.57 -23.06 4.44
CA ILE A 216 17.84 -24.40 3.85
C ILE A 216 18.31 -25.47 4.84
N GLU A 217 18.93 -25.10 5.96
CA GLU A 217 19.39 -26.05 6.98
C GLU A 217 18.24 -26.86 7.61
N SER A 218 17.01 -26.38 7.47
CA SER A 218 15.80 -26.95 8.03
C SER A 218 14.84 -27.57 6.99
N GLU A 219 15.28 -27.71 5.74
CA GLU A 219 14.52 -28.33 4.65
C GLU A 219 13.99 -29.73 5.01
N ASP A 220 14.87 -30.63 5.49
CA ASP A 220 14.47 -31.98 5.92
C ASP A 220 13.31 -31.96 6.93
N ILE A 221 13.37 -31.01 7.87
CA ILE A 221 12.40 -30.87 8.96
C ILE A 221 11.10 -30.26 8.43
N PHE A 222 11.20 -29.31 7.50
CA PHE A 222 10.05 -28.71 6.84
C PHE A 222 9.23 -29.77 6.10
N HIS A 223 9.86 -30.58 5.24
CA HIS A 223 9.16 -31.66 4.54
C HIS A 223 8.61 -32.72 5.50
N LEU A 224 9.37 -33.13 6.53
CA LEU A 224 8.87 -34.05 7.55
C LEU A 224 7.58 -33.54 8.20
N LEU A 225 7.51 -32.25 8.52
CA LEU A 225 6.33 -31.64 9.14
C LEU A 225 5.14 -31.59 8.17
N LEU A 226 5.37 -31.32 6.89
CA LEU A 226 4.33 -31.39 5.85
C LEU A 226 3.82 -32.82 5.65
N GLU A 227 4.70 -33.82 5.63
CA GLU A 227 4.32 -35.25 5.58
C GLU A 227 3.45 -35.67 6.77
N ASN A 228 3.63 -35.03 7.92
CA ASN A 228 2.78 -35.21 9.10
C ASN A 228 1.42 -34.47 9.00
N GLY A 229 1.11 -33.86 7.84
CA GLY A 229 -0.19 -33.26 7.55
C GLY A 229 -0.35 -31.81 7.99
N LEU A 230 0.75 -31.08 8.22
CA LEU A 230 0.67 -29.68 8.61
C LEU A 230 0.25 -28.80 7.44
N ASP A 231 -0.65 -27.85 7.73
CA ASP A 231 -1.10 -26.89 6.74
C ASP A 231 -0.02 -25.83 6.44
N ILE A 232 0.54 -25.90 5.23
CA ILE A 232 1.50 -24.92 4.72
C ILE A 232 0.87 -23.51 4.57
N ASN A 233 -0.46 -23.44 4.41
CA ASN A 233 -1.22 -22.20 4.20
C ASN A 233 -1.80 -21.61 5.50
N CYS A 234 -1.35 -22.11 6.66
CA CYS A 234 -1.69 -21.55 7.96
C CYS A 234 -1.43 -20.04 7.99
N LEU A 235 -2.37 -19.30 8.56
CA LEU A 235 -2.32 -17.85 8.68
C LEU A 235 -2.09 -17.44 10.13
N ASP A 236 -1.25 -16.43 10.34
CA ASP A 236 -1.11 -15.82 11.66
C ASP A 236 -2.25 -14.82 11.95
N ASP A 237 -2.20 -14.22 13.14
CA ASP A 237 -3.13 -13.18 13.58
C ASP A 237 -3.10 -11.89 12.73
N ASN A 238 -2.19 -11.74 11.76
CA ASN A 238 -2.12 -10.67 10.77
C ASN A 238 -2.49 -11.14 9.34
N ASN A 239 -2.98 -12.37 9.19
CA ASN A 239 -3.19 -13.05 7.91
C ASN A 239 -1.89 -13.18 7.09
N ASP A 240 -0.72 -13.14 7.72
CA ASP A 240 0.53 -13.48 7.05
C ASP A 240 0.63 -14.99 6.92
N THR A 241 1.01 -15.46 5.74
CA THR A 241 1.45 -16.84 5.50
C THR A 241 2.90 -17.03 5.96
N ILE A 242 3.39 -18.28 5.96
CA ILE A 242 4.81 -18.58 6.22
C ILE A 242 5.77 -17.81 5.29
N LEU A 243 5.37 -17.62 4.02
CA LEU A 243 6.20 -16.90 3.04
C LEU A 243 6.19 -15.39 3.30
N HIS A 244 5.07 -14.80 3.74
CA HIS A 244 5.04 -13.41 4.18
C HIS A 244 6.00 -13.19 5.37
N HIS A 245 6.01 -14.10 6.35
CA HIS A 245 6.95 -14.02 7.48
C HIS A 245 8.40 -14.14 7.06
N LEU A 246 8.71 -15.12 6.20
CA LEU A 246 10.06 -15.30 5.67
C LEU A 246 10.55 -14.05 4.94
N ILE A 247 9.73 -13.48 4.05
CA ILE A 247 10.05 -12.25 3.32
C ILE A 247 10.23 -11.06 4.28
N LYS A 248 9.35 -10.91 5.30
CA LYS A 248 9.48 -9.88 6.34
C LYS A 248 10.80 -10.00 7.11
N ASP A 249 11.22 -11.21 7.47
CA ASP A 249 12.50 -11.43 8.18
C ASP A 249 13.71 -11.15 7.27
N ILE A 250 13.67 -11.57 5.99
CA ILE A 250 14.69 -11.23 4.98
C ILE A 250 14.86 -9.72 4.86
N ILE A 251 13.75 -8.99 4.68
CA ILE A 251 13.76 -7.52 4.56
C ILE A 251 14.32 -6.89 5.83
N LYS A 252 13.86 -7.35 7.01
CA LYS A 252 14.32 -6.84 8.29
C LYS A 252 15.83 -7.00 8.45
N ARG A 253 16.37 -8.19 8.16
CA ARG A 253 17.82 -8.47 8.25
C ARG A 253 18.63 -7.61 7.29
N LYS A 254 18.17 -7.49 6.03
CA LYS A 254 18.81 -6.62 5.03
C LYS A 254 18.89 -5.17 5.50
N ASN A 255 17.82 -4.67 6.12
CA ASN A 255 17.76 -3.30 6.64
C ASN A 255 18.64 -3.07 7.88
N THR A 256 19.01 -4.13 8.61
CA THR A 256 19.84 -4.04 9.83
C THR A 256 21.32 -4.38 9.60
N LEU A 257 21.74 -4.68 8.37
CA LEU A 257 23.14 -5.00 8.08
C LEU A 257 24.05 -3.82 8.51
N SER A 258 24.92 -4.09 9.49
CA SER A 258 25.98 -3.16 9.87
C SER A 258 27.26 -3.49 9.09
N TYR A 259 27.94 -2.45 8.63
CA TYR A 259 29.21 -2.56 7.91
C TYR A 259 30.43 -2.40 8.84
N ASP A 260 30.21 -2.28 10.15
CA ASP A 260 31.27 -2.04 11.13
C ASP A 260 32.16 -3.28 11.35
N ASN A 261 31.60 -4.48 11.15
CA ASN A 261 32.29 -5.76 11.33
C ASN A 261 32.12 -6.66 10.10
N VAL A 262 33.21 -6.88 9.38
CA VAL A 262 33.21 -7.65 8.12
C VAL A 262 32.82 -9.11 8.34
N GLU A 263 33.27 -9.74 9.42
CA GLU A 263 32.97 -11.17 9.68
C GLU A 263 31.49 -11.37 10.01
N GLU A 264 30.91 -10.46 10.81
CA GLU A 264 29.49 -10.48 11.17
C GLU A 264 28.61 -10.16 9.96
N LEU A 265 29.03 -9.19 9.14
CA LEU A 265 28.37 -8.86 7.89
C LEU A 265 28.31 -10.06 6.92
N GLU A 266 29.43 -10.77 6.72
CA GLU A 266 29.46 -11.95 5.85
C GLU A 266 28.58 -13.08 6.39
N LYS A 267 28.56 -13.28 7.71
CA LYS A 267 27.66 -14.25 8.35
C LYS A 267 26.19 -13.91 8.13
N ASP A 268 25.81 -12.64 8.27
CA ASP A 268 24.43 -12.20 8.05
C ASP A 268 24.02 -12.30 6.57
N LYS A 269 24.93 -11.97 5.64
CA LYS A 269 24.69 -12.18 4.20
C LYS A 269 24.47 -13.65 3.85
N ILE A 270 25.28 -14.56 4.40
CA ILE A 270 25.11 -16.00 4.21
C ILE A 270 23.74 -16.42 4.75
N LYS A 271 23.34 -15.94 5.93
CA LYS A 271 22.02 -16.30 6.49
C LYS A 271 20.88 -15.76 5.64
N ILE A 272 20.96 -14.53 5.15
CA ILE A 272 19.96 -13.96 4.23
C ILE A 272 19.88 -14.80 2.95
N LYS A 273 21.02 -15.22 2.39
CA LYS A 273 21.05 -16.09 1.21
C LYS A 273 20.36 -17.44 1.48
N GLN A 274 20.66 -18.09 2.60
CA GLN A 274 19.99 -19.35 3.00
C GLN A 274 18.46 -19.19 3.17
N LEU A 275 17.99 -18.03 3.63
CA LEU A 275 16.55 -17.73 3.75
C LEU A 275 15.90 -17.55 2.38
N ILE A 276 16.59 -16.84 1.49
CA ILE A 276 16.14 -16.60 0.11
C ILE A 276 16.08 -17.92 -0.67
N GLU A 277 17.09 -18.78 -0.54
CA GLU A 277 17.13 -20.12 -1.14
C GLU A 277 16.04 -21.07 -0.60
N PHE A 278 15.38 -20.70 0.51
CA PHE A 278 14.25 -21.46 1.05
C PHE A 278 12.90 -21.11 0.40
N ILE A 279 12.80 -19.97 -0.28
CA ILE A 279 11.56 -19.56 -0.95
C ILE A 279 11.10 -20.59 -2.01
N PRO A 280 11.99 -21.09 -2.89
CA PRO A 280 11.67 -22.18 -3.82
C PRO A 280 11.02 -23.39 -3.17
N ILE A 281 11.58 -23.84 -2.05
CA ILE A 281 11.12 -25.03 -1.31
C ILE A 281 9.66 -24.85 -0.88
N ILE A 282 9.26 -23.64 -0.47
CA ILE A 282 7.87 -23.34 -0.14
C ILE A 282 6.98 -23.36 -1.40
N LEU A 283 7.47 -22.83 -2.52
CA LEU A 283 6.69 -22.69 -3.77
C LEU A 283 6.49 -24.00 -4.53
N GLU A 284 7.41 -24.96 -4.38
CA GLU A 284 7.30 -26.29 -4.98
C GLU A 284 6.24 -27.17 -4.29
N GLU A 285 5.82 -26.78 -3.08
CA GLU A 285 4.73 -27.40 -2.33
C GLU A 285 3.36 -26.80 -2.70
N ASN A 286 2.26 -27.33 -2.14
CA ASN A 286 0.90 -26.84 -2.40
C ASN A 286 0.58 -25.51 -1.67
N PHE A 287 1.39 -24.48 -1.91
CA PHE A 287 1.30 -23.17 -1.30
C PHE A 287 0.41 -22.21 -2.11
N ASP A 288 -0.55 -21.57 -1.44
CA ASP A 288 -1.46 -20.60 -2.04
C ASP A 288 -0.82 -19.20 -2.11
N THR A 289 -0.37 -18.86 -3.32
CA THR A 289 0.25 -17.57 -3.62
C THR A 289 -0.73 -16.40 -3.68
N SER A 290 -2.05 -16.66 -3.70
CA SER A 290 -3.08 -15.62 -3.86
C SER A 290 -3.42 -14.87 -2.57
N ILE A 291 -2.93 -15.35 -1.43
CA ILE A 291 -3.22 -14.80 -0.10
C ILE A 291 -2.55 -13.42 0.10
N PHE A 292 -3.26 -12.52 0.78
CA PHE A 292 -2.75 -11.22 1.23
C PHE A 292 -3.03 -11.00 2.71
N ASN A 293 -2.15 -10.22 3.36
CA ASN A 293 -2.22 -9.96 4.80
C ASN A 293 -3.17 -8.80 5.16
N LYS A 294 -3.33 -8.52 6.47
CA LYS A 294 -4.15 -7.40 6.97
C LYS A 294 -3.66 -6.01 6.57
N GLN A 295 -2.41 -5.88 6.12
CA GLN A 295 -1.87 -4.65 5.52
C GLN A 295 -2.12 -4.56 4.00
N ASP A 296 -2.93 -5.47 3.45
CA ASP A 296 -3.27 -5.55 2.03
C ASP A 296 -2.05 -5.81 1.14
N GLU A 297 -1.08 -6.55 1.68
CA GLU A 297 0.15 -6.94 1.01
C GLU A 297 0.07 -8.41 0.59
N THR A 298 0.32 -8.65 -0.70
CA THR A 298 0.58 -9.97 -1.30
C THR A 298 2.08 -10.31 -1.21
N ILE A 299 2.42 -11.57 -1.48
CA ILE A 299 3.81 -12.05 -1.54
C ILE A 299 4.68 -11.33 -2.59
N LEU A 300 4.06 -10.67 -3.58
CA LEU A 300 4.76 -9.82 -4.55
C LEU A 300 4.81 -8.35 -4.13
N SER A 301 3.69 -7.80 -3.62
CA SER A 301 3.65 -6.38 -3.26
C SER A 301 4.53 -6.04 -2.05
N LEU A 302 4.68 -6.96 -1.09
CA LEU A 302 5.53 -6.80 0.09
C LEU A 302 7.02 -6.58 -0.28
N PRO A 303 7.67 -7.48 -1.05
CA PRO A 303 9.04 -7.25 -1.50
C PRO A 303 9.15 -6.08 -2.51
N SER A 304 8.14 -5.83 -3.36
CA SER A 304 8.13 -4.65 -4.25
C SER A 304 8.16 -3.33 -3.48
N LYS A 305 7.31 -3.17 -2.46
CA LYS A 305 7.26 -1.96 -1.60
C LYS A 305 8.56 -1.73 -0.84
N ASN A 306 9.33 -2.78 -0.58
CA ASN A 306 10.61 -2.74 0.14
C ASN A 306 11.83 -2.83 -0.80
N LYS A 307 11.65 -2.82 -2.12
CA LYS A 307 12.72 -2.89 -3.12
C LYS A 307 13.62 -4.12 -2.96
N CYS A 308 13.06 -5.26 -2.54
CA CYS A 308 13.81 -6.50 -2.33
C CYS A 308 13.88 -7.30 -3.65
N ILE A 309 14.83 -6.92 -4.53
CA ILE A 309 14.98 -7.47 -5.88
C ILE A 309 15.28 -8.98 -5.87
N ASP A 310 16.17 -9.45 -5.00
CA ASP A 310 16.54 -10.88 -4.94
C ASP A 310 15.33 -11.80 -4.69
N VAL A 311 14.41 -11.36 -3.82
CA VAL A 311 13.17 -12.10 -3.53
C VAL A 311 12.26 -12.07 -4.75
N LEU A 312 12.10 -10.91 -5.40
CA LEU A 312 11.28 -10.80 -6.60
C LEU A 312 11.78 -11.69 -7.74
N ASN A 313 13.10 -11.70 -7.99
CA ASN A 313 13.71 -12.57 -9.01
C ASN A 313 13.34 -14.03 -8.80
N ILE A 314 13.48 -14.53 -7.56
CA ILE A 314 13.15 -15.93 -7.25
C ILE A 314 11.65 -16.19 -7.38
N LEU A 315 10.79 -15.29 -6.92
CA LEU A 315 9.34 -15.47 -7.11
C LEU A 315 8.98 -15.58 -8.60
N PHE A 316 9.64 -14.78 -9.46
CA PHE A 316 9.39 -14.84 -10.90
C PHE A 316 10.03 -16.04 -11.60
N GLU A 317 11.22 -16.47 -11.17
CA GLU A 317 11.88 -17.70 -11.67
C GLU A 317 11.02 -18.94 -11.44
N TYR A 318 10.21 -18.95 -10.37
CA TYR A 318 9.28 -20.03 -10.03
C TYR A 318 7.84 -19.75 -10.52
N GLU A 319 7.69 -18.92 -11.56
CA GLU A 319 6.43 -18.68 -12.27
C GLU A 319 5.26 -18.22 -11.38
N VAL A 320 5.55 -17.54 -10.25
CA VAL A 320 4.50 -16.94 -9.42
C VAL A 320 3.74 -15.92 -10.27
N ASN A 321 2.40 -16.04 -10.27
CA ASN A 321 1.53 -15.14 -11.03
C ASN A 321 1.84 -13.67 -10.69
N ILE A 322 2.33 -12.91 -11.67
CA ILE A 322 2.78 -11.53 -11.48
C ILE A 322 1.64 -10.56 -11.13
N ASP A 323 0.41 -10.92 -11.50
CA ASP A 323 -0.79 -10.10 -11.36
C ASP A 323 -1.66 -10.52 -10.17
N ILE A 324 -1.06 -11.05 -9.09
CA ILE A 324 -1.79 -11.31 -7.83
C ILE A 324 -2.43 -10.02 -7.32
N LEU A 325 -3.72 -10.11 -7.02
CA LEU A 325 -4.56 -8.99 -6.60
C LEU A 325 -4.72 -8.97 -5.08
N ASN A 326 -4.57 -7.78 -4.48
CA ASN A 326 -4.96 -7.55 -3.09
C ASN A 326 -6.47 -7.25 -2.96
N SER A 327 -6.94 -6.89 -1.76
CA SER A 327 -8.36 -6.57 -1.52
C SER A 327 -8.86 -5.36 -2.32
N ASN A 328 -7.96 -4.45 -2.69
CA ASN A 328 -8.25 -3.31 -3.56
C ASN A 328 -8.11 -3.62 -5.06
N LYS A 329 -7.97 -4.89 -5.44
CA LYS A 329 -7.70 -5.32 -6.82
C LYS A 329 -6.44 -4.68 -7.42
N GLU A 330 -5.46 -4.33 -6.59
CA GLU A 330 -4.19 -3.79 -7.04
C GLU A 330 -3.15 -4.89 -7.19
N THR A 331 -2.43 -4.87 -8.33
CA THR A 331 -1.23 -5.68 -8.55
C THR A 331 -0.01 -5.06 -7.85
N ALA A 332 1.08 -5.82 -7.73
CA ALA A 332 2.36 -5.30 -7.24
C ALA A 332 2.80 -4.06 -8.03
N LEU A 333 2.76 -4.11 -9.37
CA LEU A 333 3.07 -2.98 -10.26
C LEU A 333 2.20 -1.76 -9.95
N SER A 334 0.88 -1.95 -9.88
CA SER A 334 -0.08 -0.88 -9.59
C SER A 334 0.20 -0.18 -8.25
N SER A 335 0.76 -0.90 -7.27
CA SER A 335 1.06 -0.38 -5.92
C SER A 335 2.35 0.46 -5.81
N VAL A 336 3.29 0.30 -6.76
CA VAL A 336 4.62 0.95 -6.69
C VAL A 336 4.95 1.88 -7.86
N ILE A 337 4.25 1.78 -9.00
CA ILE A 337 4.61 2.50 -10.24
C ILE A 337 4.66 4.03 -10.11
N THR A 338 3.93 4.59 -9.15
CA THR A 338 3.87 6.03 -8.87
C THR A 338 4.86 6.51 -7.78
N ARG A 339 5.52 5.60 -7.04
CA ARG A 339 6.32 5.93 -5.85
C ARG A 339 7.68 6.60 -6.11
N GLY A 340 8.04 6.82 -7.36
CA GLY A 340 9.18 7.63 -7.78
C GLY A 340 10.38 6.85 -8.32
N LEU A 341 11.48 7.57 -8.62
CA LEU A 341 12.67 7.03 -9.30
C LEU A 341 13.36 5.88 -8.55
N ASP A 342 13.28 5.84 -7.23
CA ASP A 342 13.85 4.78 -6.40
C ASP A 342 13.22 3.40 -6.65
N TYR A 343 12.06 3.36 -7.32
CA TYR A 343 11.37 2.13 -7.72
C TYR A 343 11.62 1.76 -9.18
N SER A 344 12.50 2.48 -9.90
CA SER A 344 12.76 2.22 -11.33
C SER A 344 13.21 0.79 -11.63
N GLU A 345 14.05 0.21 -10.77
CA GLU A 345 14.50 -1.18 -10.91
C GLU A 345 13.36 -2.18 -10.67
N VAL A 346 12.58 -2.00 -9.59
CA VAL A 346 11.40 -2.82 -9.29
C VAL A 346 10.36 -2.74 -10.42
N ASN A 347 10.08 -1.52 -10.92
CA ASN A 347 9.14 -1.30 -12.01
C ASN A 347 9.61 -1.98 -13.29
N ARG A 348 10.90 -1.87 -13.64
CA ARG A 348 11.48 -2.55 -14.80
C ARG A 348 11.33 -4.06 -14.66
N LEU A 349 11.72 -4.60 -13.52
CA LEU A 349 11.64 -6.03 -13.25
C LEU A 349 10.21 -6.55 -13.40
N LEU A 350 9.22 -5.89 -12.80
CA LEU A 350 7.81 -6.26 -12.92
C LEU A 350 7.34 -6.24 -14.38
N LEU A 351 7.74 -5.23 -15.15
CA LEU A 351 7.37 -5.12 -16.56
C LEU A 351 8.06 -6.18 -17.43
N ASP A 352 9.35 -6.46 -17.18
CA ASP A 352 10.14 -7.45 -17.92
C ASP A 352 9.57 -8.87 -17.75
N PHE A 353 8.99 -9.17 -16.58
CA PHE A 353 8.28 -10.43 -16.30
C PHE A 353 6.79 -10.40 -16.67
N GLY A 354 6.33 -9.37 -17.37
CA GLY A 354 5.01 -9.36 -18.01
C GLY A 354 3.85 -8.83 -17.15
N ALA A 355 4.09 -8.00 -16.14
CA ALA A 355 3.02 -7.39 -15.35
C ALA A 355 2.03 -6.62 -16.24
N ASN A 356 0.73 -6.91 -16.08
CA ASN A 356 -0.29 -6.36 -16.96
C ASN A 356 -0.72 -4.94 -16.52
N PRO A 357 -0.48 -3.89 -17.33
CA PRO A 357 -0.82 -2.52 -16.94
C PRO A 357 -2.32 -2.20 -17.07
N ASN A 358 -3.12 -3.11 -17.66
CA ASN A 358 -4.54 -2.90 -17.98
C ASN A 358 -5.49 -3.29 -16.85
N ILE A 359 -4.98 -3.91 -15.78
CA ILE A 359 -5.79 -4.38 -14.66
C ILE A 359 -6.35 -3.17 -13.89
N GLU A 360 -7.67 -3.16 -13.71
CA GLU A 360 -8.39 -2.16 -12.95
C GLU A 360 -8.38 -2.47 -11.46
N ASN A 361 -8.04 -1.47 -10.65
CA ASN A 361 -8.22 -1.56 -9.21
C ASN A 361 -9.71 -1.39 -8.81
N SER A 362 -10.01 -1.43 -7.52
CA SER A 362 -11.36 -1.30 -6.96
C SER A 362 -12.07 0.01 -7.33
N VAL A 363 -11.32 1.04 -7.71
CA VAL A 363 -11.84 2.36 -8.16
C VAL A 363 -11.90 2.45 -9.70
N GLY A 364 -11.52 1.39 -10.42
CA GLY A 364 -11.50 1.35 -11.89
C GLY A 364 -10.26 1.98 -12.52
N LYS A 365 -9.20 2.29 -11.75
CA LYS A 365 -7.96 2.87 -12.29
C LYS A 365 -6.98 1.78 -12.70
N THR A 366 -6.41 1.93 -13.89
CA THR A 366 -5.30 1.11 -14.42
C THR A 366 -3.94 1.75 -14.12
N VAL A 367 -2.84 1.03 -14.39
CA VAL A 367 -1.48 1.59 -14.32
C VAL A 367 -1.32 2.75 -15.29
N ILE A 368 -1.89 2.62 -16.49
CA ILE A 368 -1.90 3.66 -17.52
C ILE A 368 -2.59 4.92 -16.99
N GLU A 369 -3.78 4.79 -16.38
CA GLU A 369 -4.47 5.93 -15.77
C GLU A 369 -3.67 6.58 -14.65
N LYS A 370 -3.09 5.77 -13.75
CA LYS A 370 -2.26 6.25 -12.64
C LYS A 370 -1.08 7.09 -13.14
N LEU A 371 -0.43 6.67 -14.22
CA LEU A 371 0.70 7.38 -14.82
C LEU A 371 0.29 8.64 -15.58
N VAL A 372 -0.84 8.62 -16.29
CA VAL A 372 -1.46 9.83 -16.89
C VAL A 372 -1.77 10.83 -15.78
N ASP A 373 -2.43 10.41 -14.72
CA ASP A 373 -2.77 11.23 -13.56
C ASP A 373 -1.53 11.84 -12.91
N ALA A 374 -0.52 11.02 -12.59
CA ALA A 374 0.72 11.47 -11.98
C ALA A 374 1.46 12.49 -12.87
N THR A 375 1.49 12.26 -14.19
CA THR A 375 2.08 13.21 -15.15
C THR A 375 1.38 14.57 -15.11
N LEU A 376 0.05 14.59 -15.11
CA LEU A 376 -0.74 15.82 -15.09
C LEU A 376 -0.67 16.54 -13.74
N ILE A 377 -0.54 15.80 -12.65
CA ILE A 377 -0.34 16.34 -11.31
C ILE A 377 0.99 17.08 -11.23
N VAL A 378 2.07 16.47 -11.72
CA VAL A 378 3.42 17.04 -11.66
C VAL A 378 3.59 18.20 -12.65
N LYS A 379 3.11 18.06 -13.89
CA LYS A 379 3.40 19.03 -14.97
C LYS A 379 2.29 20.04 -15.28
N ASN A 380 1.03 19.76 -14.92
CA ASN A 380 -0.14 20.53 -15.38
C ASN A 380 -1.05 21.03 -14.23
N ALA A 381 -0.55 21.02 -12.98
CA ALA A 381 -1.28 21.50 -11.81
C ALA A 381 -2.67 20.84 -11.61
N LYS A 382 -2.82 19.57 -12.03
CA LYS A 382 -4.00 18.77 -11.68
C LYS A 382 -4.08 18.64 -10.17
N LYS A 383 -5.25 18.96 -9.59
CA LYS A 383 -5.47 18.88 -8.15
C LYS A 383 -5.39 17.42 -7.69
N VAL A 384 -4.59 17.18 -6.66
CA VAL A 384 -4.39 15.86 -6.04
C VAL A 384 -5.33 15.71 -4.85
N LYS A 385 -5.96 14.55 -4.69
CA LYS A 385 -6.66 14.22 -3.43
C LYS A 385 -5.62 14.04 -2.32
N SER A 386 -5.94 14.37 -1.07
CA SER A 386 -4.98 14.24 0.04
C SER A 386 -4.43 12.82 0.23
N SER A 387 -5.20 11.80 -0.15
CA SER A 387 -4.77 10.39 -0.13
C SER A 387 -3.71 10.08 -1.18
N GLU A 388 -3.87 10.57 -2.42
CA GLU A 388 -2.97 10.28 -3.55
C GLU A 388 -1.63 11.03 -3.47
N LYS A 389 -1.57 12.11 -2.67
CA LYS A 389 -0.35 12.93 -2.54
C LYS A 389 0.82 12.16 -1.89
N LYS A 390 0.54 11.14 -1.08
CA LYS A 390 1.57 10.34 -0.40
C LYS A 390 2.32 9.41 -1.37
N ASP A 391 1.67 9.05 -2.48
CA ASP A 391 2.17 8.04 -3.40
C ASP A 391 2.83 8.63 -4.65
N ILE A 392 2.84 9.97 -4.78
CA ILE A 392 3.41 10.68 -5.95
C ILE A 392 4.69 11.42 -5.53
N ASP A 393 5.79 11.06 -6.17
CA ASP A 393 7.04 11.80 -6.17
C ASP A 393 7.03 12.92 -7.23
N PHE A 394 7.00 14.16 -6.77
CA PHE A 394 6.97 15.35 -7.64
C PHE A 394 8.24 15.59 -8.46
N LYS A 395 9.32 14.84 -8.23
CA LYS A 395 10.56 14.93 -9.01
C LYS A 395 10.62 13.95 -10.19
N THR A 396 9.74 12.95 -10.21
CA THR A 396 9.78 11.87 -11.19
C THR A 396 9.15 12.29 -12.52
N ASP A 397 9.77 11.89 -13.65
CA ASP A 397 9.19 12.05 -14.98
C ASP A 397 8.27 10.87 -15.33
N TYR A 398 7.03 10.92 -14.84
CA TYR A 398 6.02 9.90 -15.12
C TYR A 398 5.68 9.74 -16.60
N LYS A 399 5.95 10.74 -17.44
CA LYS A 399 5.75 10.61 -18.89
C LYS A 399 6.70 9.56 -19.47
N ALA A 400 7.96 9.53 -19.01
CA ALA A 400 8.95 8.56 -19.47
C ALA A 400 8.61 7.13 -19.01
N ILE A 401 8.12 6.99 -17.78
CA ILE A 401 7.63 5.70 -17.26
C ILE A 401 6.43 5.23 -18.08
N LEU A 402 5.45 6.12 -18.34
CA LEU A 402 4.31 5.81 -19.18
C LEU A 402 4.73 5.38 -20.59
N GLU A 403 5.64 6.12 -21.23
CA GLU A 403 6.15 5.76 -22.55
C GLU A 403 6.80 4.36 -22.55
N SER A 404 7.59 4.04 -21.52
CA SER A 404 8.16 2.70 -21.35
C SER A 404 7.09 1.62 -21.19
N VAL A 405 6.07 1.85 -20.36
CA VAL A 405 4.95 0.92 -20.19
C VAL A 405 4.23 0.70 -21.52
N LEU A 406 3.87 1.77 -22.23
CA LEU A 406 3.12 1.68 -23.48
C LEU A 406 3.91 0.97 -24.60
N VAL A 407 5.23 1.10 -24.63
CA VAL A 407 6.09 0.51 -25.67
C VAL A 407 6.40 -0.97 -25.38
N ASN A 408 6.61 -1.32 -24.12
CA ASN A 408 7.15 -2.64 -23.75
C ASN A 408 6.07 -3.63 -23.27
N THR A 409 4.79 -3.26 -23.29
CA THR A 409 3.69 -4.12 -22.83
C THR A 409 2.50 -4.09 -23.78
N ASP A 410 1.63 -5.09 -23.69
CA ASP A 410 0.36 -5.14 -24.42
C ASP A 410 -0.67 -4.18 -23.81
N SER A 411 -0.40 -2.88 -23.89
CA SER A 411 -1.25 -1.81 -23.36
C SER A 411 -2.56 -1.67 -24.16
N ASN A 412 -3.69 -1.80 -23.48
CA ASN A 412 -5.03 -1.66 -24.07
C ASN A 412 -5.52 -0.21 -23.99
N LEU A 413 -5.18 0.58 -25.00
CA LEU A 413 -5.65 1.97 -25.10
C LEU A 413 -7.11 2.10 -25.59
N THR A 414 -7.79 0.99 -25.93
CA THR A 414 -9.22 0.98 -26.25
C THR A 414 -10.11 0.83 -25.01
N GLN A 415 -9.53 0.44 -23.87
CA GLN A 415 -10.21 0.47 -22.58
C GLN A 415 -10.49 1.91 -22.16
N LEU A 416 -11.66 2.13 -21.55
CA LEU A 416 -12.01 3.42 -20.95
C LEU A 416 -11.44 3.50 -19.54
N ASN A 417 -11.01 4.69 -19.14
CA ASN A 417 -10.52 4.97 -17.79
C ASN A 417 -11.66 4.90 -16.74
N SER A 418 -11.32 5.14 -15.47
CA SER A 418 -12.26 5.12 -14.35
C SER A 418 -13.46 6.08 -14.47
N LYS A 419 -13.39 7.09 -15.35
CA LYS A 419 -14.48 8.03 -15.65
C LYS A 419 -15.34 7.62 -16.86
N GLY A 420 -15.03 6.49 -17.49
CA GLY A 420 -15.68 6.07 -18.74
C GLY A 420 -15.20 6.86 -19.96
N GLU A 421 -13.96 7.33 -19.94
CA GLU A 421 -13.34 8.19 -20.94
C GLU A 421 -12.07 7.54 -21.53
N PRO A 422 -11.75 7.71 -22.83
CA PRO A 422 -10.41 7.38 -23.35
C PRO A 422 -9.30 8.07 -22.54
N TYR A 423 -8.16 7.39 -22.39
CA TYR A 423 -7.06 7.84 -21.53
C TYR A 423 -6.52 9.25 -21.84
N PHE A 424 -6.67 9.72 -23.08
CA PHE A 424 -6.19 11.04 -23.48
C PHE A 424 -7.13 12.20 -23.10
N PHE A 425 -8.38 11.96 -22.65
CA PHE A 425 -9.30 13.06 -22.30
C PHE A 425 -8.82 13.87 -21.11
N ASP A 426 -8.29 13.22 -20.06
CA ASP A 426 -7.70 13.95 -18.94
C ASP A 426 -6.52 14.80 -19.41
N ALA A 427 -5.67 14.28 -20.29
CA ALA A 427 -4.56 15.04 -20.84
C ALA A 427 -5.02 16.30 -21.58
N LEU A 428 -6.11 16.22 -22.34
CA LEU A 428 -6.71 17.38 -23.02
C LEU A 428 -7.31 18.41 -22.07
N ARG A 429 -8.03 17.93 -21.05
CA ARG A 429 -8.67 18.78 -20.02
C ARG A 429 -7.66 19.67 -19.30
N TYR A 430 -6.42 19.19 -19.16
CA TYR A 430 -5.31 19.90 -18.53
C TYR A 430 -4.30 20.48 -19.54
N GLY A 431 -4.66 20.55 -20.84
CA GLY A 431 -3.85 21.20 -21.88
C GLY A 431 -2.56 20.48 -22.24
N ASN A 432 -2.37 19.22 -21.85
CA ASN A 432 -1.15 18.46 -22.12
C ASN A 432 -1.21 17.76 -23.49
N ILE A 433 -1.08 18.56 -24.56
CA ILE A 433 -1.11 18.07 -25.95
C ILE A 433 0.02 17.07 -26.24
N GLU A 434 1.17 17.20 -25.57
CA GLU A 434 2.28 16.27 -25.75
C GLU A 434 1.95 14.86 -25.23
N LEU A 435 1.22 14.76 -24.12
CA LEU A 435 0.74 13.49 -23.59
C LEU A 435 -0.34 12.87 -24.49
N VAL A 436 -1.20 13.70 -25.08
CA VAL A 436 -2.21 13.25 -26.07
C VAL A 436 -1.52 12.67 -27.30
N LYS A 437 -0.52 13.37 -27.85
CA LYS A 437 0.29 12.86 -28.98
C LYS A 437 0.96 11.53 -28.65
N LEU A 438 1.51 11.40 -27.44
CA LEU A 438 2.14 10.15 -26.99
C LEU A 438 1.13 9.00 -27.04
N LEU A 439 -0.04 9.16 -26.42
CA LEU A 439 -1.07 8.12 -26.38
C LEU A 439 -1.56 7.74 -27.79
N ILE A 440 -1.79 8.71 -28.67
CA ILE A 440 -2.22 8.46 -30.06
C ILE A 440 -1.12 7.73 -30.85
N LYS A 441 0.13 8.16 -30.69
CA LYS A 441 1.29 7.50 -31.34
C LYS A 441 1.39 6.03 -30.95
N GLN A 442 1.02 5.69 -29.71
CA GLN A 442 1.02 4.32 -29.19
C GLN A 442 -0.29 3.55 -29.47
N GLY A 443 -1.21 4.11 -30.28
CA GLY A 443 -2.39 3.38 -30.77
C GLY A 443 -3.73 3.79 -30.14
N ALA A 444 -3.80 4.83 -29.31
CA ALA A 444 -5.08 5.36 -28.88
C ALA A 444 -5.83 5.98 -30.08
N ASP A 445 -7.09 5.58 -30.28
CA ASP A 445 -7.94 6.17 -31.31
C ASP A 445 -8.48 7.54 -30.86
N ILE A 446 -8.06 8.61 -31.54
CA ILE A 446 -8.54 9.99 -31.32
C ILE A 446 -10.07 10.11 -31.43
N ASN A 447 -10.71 9.21 -32.18
CA ASN A 447 -12.15 9.18 -32.41
C ASN A 447 -12.91 8.23 -31.49
N GLN A 448 -12.22 7.55 -30.56
CA GLN A 448 -12.86 6.70 -29.58
C GLN A 448 -13.85 7.52 -28.75
N PRO A 449 -15.13 7.12 -28.68
CA PRO A 449 -16.09 7.84 -27.88
C PRO A 449 -15.96 7.49 -26.39
N ASN A 450 -16.46 8.37 -25.52
CA ASN A 450 -16.69 7.99 -24.12
C ASN A 450 -17.84 6.97 -23.98
N LYS A 451 -18.12 6.57 -22.74
CA LYS A 451 -19.24 5.71 -22.36
C LYS A 451 -20.62 6.24 -22.80
N GLU A 452 -20.77 7.56 -22.99
CA GLU A 452 -22.00 8.20 -23.47
C GLU A 452 -22.06 8.31 -25.01
N ASN A 453 -21.12 7.68 -25.72
CA ASN A 453 -20.98 7.73 -27.17
C ASN A 453 -20.67 9.13 -27.73
N GLN A 454 -20.04 10.00 -26.94
CA GLN A 454 -19.64 11.35 -27.33
C GLN A 454 -18.19 11.36 -27.84
N ASN A 455 -17.94 12.11 -28.92
CA ASN A 455 -16.61 12.26 -29.49
C ASN A 455 -15.73 13.24 -28.68
N ILE A 456 -14.42 13.20 -28.94
CA ILE A 456 -13.43 14.07 -28.31
C ILE A 456 -13.72 15.56 -28.42
N ILE A 457 -14.15 16.00 -29.61
CA ILE A 457 -14.34 17.42 -29.89
C ILE A 457 -15.52 17.96 -29.08
N TYR A 458 -16.60 17.17 -29.00
CA TYR A 458 -17.79 17.51 -28.25
C TYR A 458 -17.48 17.60 -26.76
N ASN A 459 -16.83 16.60 -26.18
CA ASN A 459 -16.45 16.62 -24.76
C ASN A 459 -15.57 17.83 -24.44
N TYR A 460 -14.57 18.08 -25.29
CA TYR A 460 -13.70 19.23 -25.15
C TYR A 460 -14.45 20.57 -25.28
N MET A 461 -15.44 20.67 -26.16
CA MET A 461 -16.29 21.87 -26.28
C MET A 461 -17.21 22.07 -25.07
N GLU A 462 -17.77 21.00 -24.51
CA GLU A 462 -18.74 21.08 -23.42
C GLU A 462 -18.11 21.59 -22.11
N GLU A 463 -16.95 21.07 -21.76
CA GLU A 463 -16.26 21.43 -20.51
C GLU A 463 -15.76 22.87 -20.49
N ASN A 464 -15.43 23.39 -21.67
CA ASN A 464 -14.73 24.66 -21.84
C ASN A 464 -15.68 25.84 -22.10
N GLN A 465 -16.99 25.66 -21.93
CA GLN A 465 -17.98 26.74 -21.97
C GLN A 465 -17.74 27.84 -20.91
N ARG A 466 -16.93 27.55 -19.88
CA ARG A 466 -16.70 28.42 -18.72
C ARG A 466 -15.48 29.34 -18.84
N PHE A 467 -14.63 29.16 -19.85
CA PHE A 467 -13.41 29.97 -20.02
C PHE A 467 -13.78 31.42 -20.33
N LYS A 468 -13.47 32.31 -19.39
CA LYS A 468 -13.78 33.74 -19.52
C LYS A 468 -12.54 34.56 -19.81
N LYS A 469 -11.35 34.07 -19.47
CA LYS A 469 -10.10 34.81 -19.70
C LYS A 469 -9.63 34.63 -21.13
N VAL A 470 -9.03 35.68 -21.69
CA VAL A 470 -8.49 35.69 -23.05
C VAL A 470 -7.42 34.60 -23.25
N VAL A 471 -6.59 34.37 -22.22
CA VAL A 471 -5.53 33.35 -22.26
C VAL A 471 -6.13 31.94 -22.35
N GLU A 472 -7.12 31.63 -21.50
CA GLU A 472 -7.84 30.35 -21.48
C GLU A 472 -8.54 30.08 -22.83
N GLN A 473 -9.14 31.12 -23.43
CA GLN A 473 -9.77 31.02 -24.74
C GLN A 473 -8.76 30.73 -25.86
N LYS A 474 -7.60 31.40 -25.84
CA LYS A 474 -6.53 31.14 -26.81
C LYS A 474 -5.98 29.72 -26.71
N GLU A 475 -5.74 29.26 -25.48
CA GLU A 475 -5.32 27.88 -25.23
C GLU A 475 -6.39 26.88 -25.69
N TYR A 476 -7.66 27.17 -25.43
CA TYR A 476 -8.77 26.38 -25.90
C TYR A 476 -8.77 26.20 -27.42
N HIS A 477 -8.64 27.29 -28.18
CA HIS A 477 -8.59 27.23 -29.64
C HIS A 477 -7.35 26.49 -30.15
N ASN A 478 -6.18 26.71 -29.53
CA ASN A 478 -4.95 26.00 -29.92
C ASN A 478 -5.08 24.48 -29.74
N ASN A 479 -5.61 24.04 -28.60
CA ASN A 479 -5.81 22.64 -28.30
C ASN A 479 -6.89 22.01 -29.20
N LEU A 480 -7.98 22.73 -29.47
CA LEU A 480 -9.01 22.30 -30.43
C LEU A 480 -8.41 22.12 -31.83
N GLN A 481 -7.56 23.05 -32.27
CA GLN A 481 -6.88 22.94 -33.55
C GLN A 481 -5.94 21.73 -33.57
N ALA A 482 -5.22 21.47 -32.48
CA ALA A 482 -4.33 20.35 -32.36
C ALA A 482 -5.07 19.00 -32.48
N ILE A 483 -6.19 18.81 -31.78
CA ILE A 483 -6.96 17.56 -31.87
C ILE A 483 -7.57 17.35 -33.26
N ILE A 484 -8.03 18.41 -33.92
CA ILE A 484 -8.53 18.33 -35.30
C ILE A 484 -7.39 17.96 -36.25
N ALA A 485 -6.21 18.55 -36.10
CA ALA A 485 -5.04 18.22 -36.89
C ALA A 485 -4.56 16.76 -36.67
N MET A 486 -4.86 16.17 -35.51
CA MET A 486 -4.60 14.74 -35.22
C MET A 486 -5.64 13.80 -35.84
N GLY A 487 -6.64 14.31 -36.56
CA GLY A 487 -7.65 13.48 -37.24
C GLY A 487 -8.95 13.27 -36.46
N ALA A 488 -9.23 14.11 -35.47
CA ALA A 488 -10.53 14.09 -34.80
C ALA A 488 -11.68 14.39 -35.78
N ASN A 489 -12.71 13.56 -35.77
CA ASN A 489 -13.84 13.61 -36.69
C ASN A 489 -14.79 14.75 -36.32
N VAL A 490 -14.67 15.86 -37.05
CA VAL A 490 -15.54 17.04 -36.93
C VAL A 490 -17.01 16.74 -37.23
N ASN A 491 -17.30 15.67 -37.96
CA ASN A 491 -18.63 15.26 -38.40
C ASN A 491 -19.21 14.08 -37.61
N ALA A 492 -18.63 13.71 -36.46
CA ALA A 492 -19.22 12.65 -35.65
C ALA A 492 -20.61 13.08 -35.16
N LYS A 493 -21.56 12.14 -35.22
CA LYS A 493 -22.96 12.37 -34.85
C LYS A 493 -23.20 11.97 -33.41
N ASP A 494 -23.99 12.77 -32.71
CA ASP A 494 -24.50 12.43 -31.39
C ASP A 494 -25.76 11.54 -31.46
N SER A 495 -26.33 11.20 -30.30
CA SER A 495 -27.58 10.44 -30.18
C SER A 495 -28.80 11.14 -30.79
N TYR A 496 -28.74 12.45 -31.03
CA TYR A 496 -29.77 13.22 -31.71
C TYR A 496 -29.54 13.29 -33.23
N GLY A 497 -28.48 12.67 -33.75
CA GLY A 497 -28.08 12.66 -35.16
C GLY A 497 -27.38 13.93 -35.62
N GLY A 498 -27.15 14.88 -34.72
CA GLY A 498 -26.48 16.14 -35.02
C GLY A 498 -24.97 15.97 -34.97
N ILE A 499 -24.26 16.57 -35.93
CA ILE A 499 -22.79 16.64 -35.92
C ILE A 499 -22.26 17.68 -34.92
N THR A 500 -20.98 17.64 -34.59
CA THR A 500 -20.29 18.60 -33.70
C THR A 500 -20.65 20.08 -33.97
N LEU A 501 -20.76 20.47 -35.25
CA LEU A 501 -21.13 21.83 -35.65
C LEU A 501 -22.52 22.25 -35.14
N HIS A 502 -23.50 21.34 -35.09
CA HIS A 502 -24.84 21.62 -34.55
C HIS A 502 -24.78 22.09 -33.10
N LYS A 503 -23.85 21.54 -32.31
CA LYS A 503 -23.64 21.86 -30.90
C LYS A 503 -22.80 23.11 -30.72
N ALA A 504 -21.75 23.27 -31.53
CA ALA A 504 -20.90 24.46 -31.51
C ALA A 504 -21.70 25.75 -31.72
N ILE A 505 -22.72 25.71 -32.58
CA ILE A 505 -23.61 26.85 -32.83
C ILE A 505 -24.42 27.28 -31.59
N LEU A 506 -24.79 26.32 -30.74
CA LEU A 506 -25.58 26.59 -29.53
C LEU A 506 -24.71 27.09 -28.38
N ASN A 507 -23.50 26.54 -28.27
CA ASN A 507 -22.71 26.59 -27.04
C ASN A 507 -21.37 27.33 -27.18
N CYS A 508 -20.84 27.53 -28.39
CA CYS A 508 -19.49 28.05 -28.62
C CYS A 508 -19.46 29.42 -29.30
N ASP A 509 -18.26 29.98 -29.38
CA ASP A 509 -17.99 31.27 -30.01
C ASP A 509 -17.84 31.15 -31.54
N ILE A 510 -17.86 32.30 -32.22
CA ILE A 510 -17.73 32.38 -33.68
C ILE A 510 -16.40 31.79 -34.17
N THR A 511 -15.31 31.89 -33.39
CA THR A 511 -14.00 31.37 -33.76
C THR A 511 -14.04 29.84 -33.83
N THR A 512 -14.61 29.19 -32.82
CA THR A 512 -14.83 27.72 -32.81
C THR A 512 -15.65 27.28 -34.03
N ILE A 513 -16.76 27.96 -34.31
CA ILE A 513 -17.62 27.63 -35.45
C ILE A 513 -16.85 27.75 -36.77
N LYS A 514 -16.09 28.83 -36.94
CA LYS A 514 -15.22 29.01 -38.11
C LYS A 514 -14.19 27.88 -38.19
N MET A 515 -13.50 27.54 -37.11
CA MET A 515 -12.51 26.48 -37.12
C MET A 515 -13.12 25.16 -37.63
N LEU A 516 -14.25 24.73 -37.08
CA LEU A 516 -14.94 23.51 -37.51
C LEU A 516 -15.29 23.54 -39.00
N LEU A 517 -15.82 24.67 -39.50
CA LEU A 517 -16.16 24.85 -40.92
C LEU A 517 -14.92 24.77 -41.82
N HIS A 518 -13.82 25.44 -41.46
CA HIS A 518 -12.57 25.36 -42.22
C HIS A 518 -11.96 23.95 -42.18
N SER A 519 -12.24 23.19 -41.12
CA SER A 519 -11.79 21.81 -40.93
C SER A 519 -12.74 20.77 -41.55
N GLY A 520 -13.69 21.18 -42.40
CA GLY A 520 -14.53 20.26 -43.17
C GLY A 520 -15.79 19.79 -42.46
N ALA A 521 -16.29 20.55 -41.47
CA ALA A 521 -17.61 20.28 -40.90
C ALA A 521 -18.70 20.39 -41.99
N ASP A 522 -19.55 19.37 -42.10
CA ASP A 522 -20.59 19.27 -43.10
C ASP A 522 -21.71 20.27 -42.82
N ILE A 523 -21.73 21.35 -43.59
CA ILE A 523 -22.73 22.41 -43.53
C ILE A 523 -24.15 21.91 -43.89
N ASN A 524 -24.25 20.79 -44.61
CA ASN A 524 -25.51 20.19 -45.05
C ASN A 524 -26.05 19.15 -44.08
N ALA A 525 -25.33 18.87 -42.99
CA ALA A 525 -25.73 17.87 -42.04
C ALA A 525 -27.12 18.20 -41.45
N ILE A 526 -27.95 17.18 -41.34
CA ILE A 526 -29.25 17.23 -40.68
C ILE A 526 -29.27 16.28 -39.49
N ASP A 527 -29.99 16.67 -38.45
CA ASP A 527 -30.21 15.81 -37.28
C ASP A 527 -31.37 14.81 -37.48
N ASN A 528 -31.68 13.99 -36.46
CA ASN A 528 -32.75 12.98 -36.52
C ASN A 528 -34.16 13.58 -36.71
N ARG A 529 -34.32 14.89 -36.50
CA ARG A 529 -35.56 15.65 -36.75
C ARG A 529 -35.55 16.32 -38.13
N GLY A 530 -34.53 16.09 -38.94
CA GLY A 530 -34.35 16.70 -40.26
C GLY A 530 -33.98 18.18 -40.20
N ARG A 531 -33.55 18.70 -39.04
CA ARG A 531 -33.17 20.10 -38.89
C ARG A 531 -31.76 20.27 -39.43
N ASN A 532 -31.58 21.20 -40.36
CA ASN A 532 -30.26 21.60 -40.85
C ASN A 532 -29.56 22.59 -39.89
N ILE A 533 -28.33 22.96 -40.22
CA ILE A 533 -27.48 23.86 -39.41
C ILE A 533 -28.15 25.23 -39.14
N LEU A 534 -28.89 25.79 -40.10
CA LEU A 534 -29.59 27.06 -39.92
C LEU A 534 -30.74 26.96 -38.92
N HIS A 535 -31.50 25.86 -38.91
CA HIS A 535 -32.53 25.64 -37.89
C HIS A 535 -31.95 25.71 -36.47
N ASN A 536 -30.77 25.13 -36.25
CA ASN A 536 -30.12 25.17 -34.94
C ASN A 536 -29.67 26.58 -34.53
N SER A 537 -29.22 27.40 -35.47
CA SER A 537 -28.80 28.78 -35.18
C SER A 537 -29.93 29.68 -34.67
N ILE A 538 -31.19 29.32 -34.96
CA ILE A 538 -32.37 30.03 -34.45
C ILE A 538 -32.44 29.98 -32.92
N TRP A 539 -32.15 28.83 -32.30
CA TRP A 539 -32.32 28.66 -30.84
C TRP A 539 -31.47 29.63 -30.02
N LYS A 540 -30.33 30.08 -30.55
CA LYS A 540 -29.45 31.04 -29.87
C LYS A 540 -29.85 32.50 -30.07
N ASN A 541 -30.69 32.79 -31.07
CA ASN A 541 -31.01 34.15 -31.51
C ASN A 541 -29.76 35.04 -31.74
N ASN A 542 -28.71 34.47 -32.36
CA ASN A 542 -27.48 35.19 -32.65
C ASN A 542 -27.38 35.49 -34.15
N ILE A 543 -27.73 36.72 -34.53
CA ILE A 543 -27.71 37.17 -35.93
C ILE A 543 -26.33 37.00 -36.57
N LYS A 544 -25.23 37.22 -35.83
CA LYS A 544 -23.88 37.07 -36.40
C LYS A 544 -23.58 35.62 -36.78
N ILE A 545 -23.95 34.66 -35.93
CA ILE A 545 -23.79 33.23 -36.22
C ILE A 545 -24.71 32.83 -37.38
N PHE A 546 -25.97 33.28 -37.35
CA PHE A 546 -26.92 33.02 -38.45
C PHE A 546 -26.36 33.49 -39.80
N LYS A 547 -25.89 34.74 -39.87
CA LYS A 547 -25.27 35.33 -41.06
C LYS A 547 -24.05 34.55 -41.54
N LEU A 548 -23.20 34.12 -40.60
CA LEU A 548 -22.04 33.30 -40.90
C LEU A 548 -22.45 32.00 -41.57
N ILE A 549 -23.33 31.22 -40.97
CA ILE A 549 -23.80 29.94 -41.52
C ILE A 549 -24.47 30.13 -42.89
N TYR A 550 -25.35 31.14 -43.01
CA TYR A 550 -26.01 31.48 -44.27
C TYR A 550 -25.00 31.81 -45.39
N ALA A 551 -23.89 32.46 -45.06
CA ALA A 551 -22.85 32.78 -46.04
C ALA A 551 -22.14 31.52 -46.58
N TYR A 552 -22.04 30.44 -45.79
CA TYR A 552 -21.46 29.16 -46.25
C TYR A 552 -22.41 28.37 -47.15
N ASN A 553 -23.71 28.34 -46.84
CA ASN A 553 -24.69 27.70 -47.71
C ASN A 553 -26.07 28.41 -47.64
N LYS A 554 -26.36 29.21 -48.67
CA LYS A 554 -27.59 30.00 -48.79
C LYS A 554 -28.85 29.14 -49.02
N PRO A 555 -28.86 28.12 -49.90
CA PRO A 555 -30.00 27.23 -50.12
C PRO A 555 -30.68 26.69 -48.85
N LEU A 556 -29.91 26.40 -47.80
CA LEU A 556 -30.43 25.83 -46.53
C LEU A 556 -31.53 26.68 -45.87
N LEU A 557 -31.60 27.98 -46.18
CA LEU A 557 -32.52 28.92 -45.54
C LEU A 557 -33.99 28.52 -45.70
N ASN A 558 -34.32 27.98 -46.86
CA ASN A 558 -35.69 27.71 -47.29
C ASN A 558 -36.02 26.22 -47.34
N GLU A 559 -35.16 25.38 -46.78
CA GLU A 559 -35.41 23.95 -46.63
C GLU A 559 -36.23 23.68 -45.34
N PRO A 560 -37.24 22.80 -45.39
CA PRO A 560 -38.01 22.42 -44.22
C PRO A 560 -37.33 21.31 -43.43
N ASP A 561 -37.60 21.25 -42.13
CA ASP A 561 -37.32 20.05 -41.33
C ASP A 561 -38.25 18.86 -41.66
N LYS A 562 -38.07 17.72 -40.98
CA LYS A 562 -38.90 16.51 -41.18
C LYS A 562 -40.39 16.71 -40.85
N TYR A 563 -40.75 17.83 -40.25
CA TYR A 563 -42.11 18.21 -39.89
C TYR A 563 -42.71 19.28 -40.82
N GLY A 564 -41.96 19.77 -41.81
CA GLY A 564 -42.43 20.77 -42.77
C GLY A 564 -42.24 22.22 -42.31
N VAL A 565 -41.38 22.49 -41.33
CA VAL A 565 -41.20 23.83 -40.75
C VAL A 565 -39.88 24.44 -41.22
N LEU A 566 -39.91 25.71 -41.66
CA LEU A 566 -38.69 26.45 -42.04
C LEU A 566 -38.04 27.12 -40.82
N ALA A 567 -36.76 27.44 -40.93
CA ALA A 567 -36.04 28.23 -39.92
C ALA A 567 -36.73 29.58 -39.63
N LEU A 568 -37.27 30.25 -40.66
CA LEU A 568 -38.04 31.50 -40.51
C LEU A 568 -39.29 31.31 -39.62
N ASN A 569 -40.02 30.20 -39.80
CA ASN A 569 -41.22 29.95 -39.01
C ASN A 569 -40.87 29.74 -37.53
N TYR A 570 -39.78 29.01 -37.23
CA TYR A 570 -39.30 28.86 -35.86
C TYR A 570 -38.89 30.21 -35.24
N ALA A 571 -38.15 31.05 -35.97
CA ALA A 571 -37.77 32.38 -35.49
C ALA A 571 -38.99 33.25 -35.15
N ALA A 572 -40.03 33.19 -35.98
CA ALA A 572 -41.27 33.90 -35.77
C ALA A 572 -42.04 33.38 -34.55
N PHE A 573 -42.22 32.06 -34.40
CA PHE A 573 -42.86 31.48 -33.23
C PHE A 573 -42.08 31.73 -31.93
N LEU A 574 -40.76 31.92 -31.98
CA LEU A 574 -39.97 32.32 -30.81
C LEU A 574 -40.02 33.82 -30.52
N GLY A 575 -40.62 34.64 -31.39
CA GLY A 575 -40.72 36.09 -31.21
C GLY A 575 -39.42 36.85 -31.49
N TYR A 576 -38.51 36.30 -32.30
CA TYR A 576 -37.21 36.90 -32.60
C TYR A 576 -37.31 37.92 -33.74
N THR A 577 -37.94 39.07 -33.49
CA THR A 577 -38.26 40.10 -34.50
C THR A 577 -37.07 40.52 -35.37
N ASP A 578 -35.93 40.85 -34.77
CA ASP A 578 -34.77 41.31 -35.53
C ASP A 578 -34.21 40.20 -36.44
N LEU A 579 -34.16 38.95 -35.94
CA LEU A 579 -33.72 37.80 -36.73
C LEU A 579 -34.71 37.48 -37.87
N VAL A 580 -36.02 37.57 -37.61
CA VAL A 580 -37.08 37.39 -38.62
C VAL A 580 -36.90 38.41 -39.76
N LEU A 581 -36.74 39.68 -39.42
CA LEU A 581 -36.52 40.74 -40.40
C LEU A 581 -35.24 40.47 -41.20
N GLU A 582 -34.16 40.09 -40.54
CA GLU A 582 -32.90 39.76 -41.19
C GLU A 582 -33.05 38.58 -42.17
N ILE A 583 -33.78 37.54 -41.78
CA ILE A 583 -34.07 36.38 -42.64
C ILE A 583 -34.89 36.81 -43.88
N ILE A 584 -35.87 37.69 -43.71
CA ILE A 584 -36.68 38.21 -44.83
C ILE A 584 -35.79 39.01 -45.79
N GLU A 585 -34.90 39.87 -45.29
CA GLU A 585 -33.93 40.59 -46.14
C GLU A 585 -32.99 39.63 -46.88
N MET A 586 -32.69 38.48 -46.29
CA MET A 586 -31.91 37.40 -46.91
C MET A 586 -32.69 36.53 -47.89
N LYS A 587 -33.89 36.95 -48.30
CA LYS A 587 -34.79 36.22 -49.21
C LYS A 587 -35.33 34.91 -48.62
N GLY A 588 -35.56 34.88 -47.30
CA GLY A 588 -36.31 33.82 -46.65
C GLY A 588 -37.75 33.75 -47.16
N HIS A 589 -38.25 32.55 -47.43
CA HIS A 589 -39.60 32.32 -47.94
C HIS A 589 -40.63 32.62 -46.85
N ILE A 590 -41.37 33.73 -47.04
CA ILE A 590 -42.45 34.17 -46.14
C ILE A 590 -43.67 33.23 -46.22
N ASN A 591 -43.82 32.51 -47.33
CA ASN A 591 -44.80 31.43 -47.49
C ASN A 591 -44.09 30.09 -47.37
N ASN A 592 -44.56 29.22 -46.49
CA ASN A 592 -44.07 27.86 -46.35
C ASN A 592 -45.07 26.87 -46.99
N PRO A 593 -44.79 26.36 -48.20
CA PRO A 593 -45.70 25.48 -48.94
C PRO A 593 -45.68 24.02 -48.46
N TYR A 594 -44.75 23.64 -47.57
CA TYR A 594 -44.56 22.24 -47.18
C TYR A 594 -45.68 21.75 -46.27
N HIS A 595 -46.01 20.45 -46.32
CA HIS A 595 -47.05 19.90 -45.45
C HIS A 595 -46.56 19.79 -43.99
N LYS A 596 -47.37 20.24 -43.02
CA LYS A 596 -47.02 20.24 -41.59
C LYS A 596 -47.54 18.99 -40.89
N LYS A 597 -46.67 18.29 -40.16
CA LYS A 597 -47.11 17.10 -39.38
C LYS A 597 -47.97 17.51 -38.18
N LYS A 598 -48.98 16.69 -37.85
CA LYS A 598 -49.92 16.96 -36.73
C LYS A 598 -49.21 17.26 -35.40
N TYR A 599 -48.13 16.54 -35.10
CA TYR A 599 -47.33 16.77 -33.90
C TYR A 599 -46.79 18.20 -33.83
N ILE A 600 -46.23 18.73 -34.93
CA ILE A 600 -45.58 20.05 -34.89
C ILE A 600 -46.59 21.18 -34.79
N LEU A 601 -47.76 21.03 -35.42
CA LEU A 601 -48.88 21.96 -35.27
C LEU A 601 -49.28 22.06 -33.79
N ASN A 602 -49.49 20.92 -33.12
CA ASN A 602 -49.82 20.90 -31.70
C ASN A 602 -48.71 21.48 -30.82
N PHE A 603 -47.45 21.16 -31.11
CA PHE A 603 -46.29 21.67 -30.35
C PHE A 603 -46.16 23.20 -30.45
N LEU A 604 -46.46 23.78 -31.61
CA LEU A 604 -46.29 25.21 -31.88
C LEU A 604 -47.44 26.08 -31.34
N LYS A 605 -48.61 25.51 -31.03
CA LYS A 605 -49.76 26.24 -30.43
C LYS A 605 -49.39 27.12 -29.24
N LYS A 606 -48.54 26.61 -28.34
CA LYS A 606 -48.09 27.36 -27.15
C LYS A 606 -47.29 28.64 -27.45
N PHE A 607 -46.80 28.77 -28.68
CA PHE A 607 -45.99 29.89 -29.14
C PHE A 607 -46.77 30.90 -30.00
N HIS A 608 -48.05 30.65 -30.32
CA HIS A 608 -48.85 31.52 -31.18
C HIS A 608 -48.90 32.98 -30.72
N LYS A 609 -49.00 33.20 -29.40
CA LYS A 609 -48.98 34.54 -28.79
C LYS A 609 -47.74 35.38 -29.14
N ASN A 610 -46.62 34.73 -29.47
CA ASN A 610 -45.37 35.42 -29.78
C ASN A 610 -45.41 36.11 -31.15
N LEU A 611 -46.38 35.78 -32.03
CA LEU A 611 -46.55 36.48 -33.30
C LEU A 611 -46.97 37.94 -33.11
N LYS A 612 -47.79 38.24 -32.09
CA LYS A 612 -48.19 39.63 -31.75
C LYS A 612 -46.96 40.48 -31.36
N ILE A 613 -45.97 39.87 -30.71
CA ILE A 613 -44.71 40.53 -30.32
C ILE A 613 -43.92 41.01 -31.55
N LEU A 614 -44.01 40.31 -32.68
CA LEU A 614 -43.32 40.69 -33.91
C LEU A 614 -43.88 42.01 -34.46
N GLU A 615 -45.20 42.18 -34.45
CA GLU A 615 -45.89 43.39 -34.93
C GLU A 615 -45.57 44.61 -34.07
N GLU A 616 -45.60 44.43 -32.74
CA GLU A 616 -45.30 45.49 -31.77
C GLU A 616 -43.87 46.01 -31.91
N LYS A 617 -42.92 45.12 -32.20
CA LYS A 617 -41.49 45.47 -32.30
C LYS A 617 -41.07 46.00 -33.66
N ALA A 618 -41.89 45.88 -34.71
CA ALA A 618 -41.61 46.46 -36.02
C ALA A 618 -41.74 47.99 -36.00
N ARG A 619 -40.65 48.70 -36.30
CA ARG A 619 -40.57 50.16 -36.14
C ARG A 619 -40.95 50.92 -37.41
N THR A 620 -40.51 50.42 -38.57
CA THR A 620 -40.76 51.10 -39.85
C THR A 620 -42.00 50.56 -40.55
N LYS A 621 -42.62 51.38 -41.42
CA LYS A 621 -43.77 50.95 -42.23
C LYS A 621 -43.44 49.72 -43.10
N SER A 622 -42.22 49.67 -43.64
CA SER A 622 -41.73 48.52 -44.42
C SER A 622 -41.62 47.24 -43.58
N GLN A 623 -41.05 47.34 -42.37
CA GLN A 623 -40.96 46.19 -41.45
C GLN A 623 -42.33 45.67 -41.05
N LYS A 624 -43.27 46.57 -40.70
CA LYS A 624 -44.65 46.20 -40.33
C LYS A 624 -45.36 45.45 -41.46
N LEU A 625 -45.20 45.91 -42.71
CA LEU A 625 -45.76 45.23 -43.87
C LEU A 625 -45.20 43.81 -44.05
N LYS A 626 -43.86 43.67 -43.99
CA LYS A 626 -43.19 42.37 -44.13
C LYS A 626 -43.62 41.38 -43.04
N ILE A 627 -43.72 41.83 -41.79
CA ILE A 627 -44.14 40.99 -40.66
C ILE A 627 -45.62 40.63 -40.75
N SER A 628 -46.49 41.58 -41.10
CA SER A 628 -47.93 41.30 -41.29
C SER A 628 -48.14 40.22 -42.34
N MET A 629 -47.45 40.31 -43.48
CA MET A 629 -47.52 39.29 -44.54
C MET A 629 -47.07 37.91 -44.04
N LEU A 630 -46.00 37.85 -43.23
CA LEU A 630 -45.54 36.60 -42.63
C LEU A 630 -46.57 36.01 -41.67
N ILE A 631 -47.14 36.84 -40.79
CA ILE A 631 -48.12 36.40 -39.79
C ILE A 631 -49.39 35.90 -40.49
N ASP A 632 -49.89 36.60 -41.50
CA ASP A 632 -51.09 36.19 -42.24
C ASP A 632 -50.90 34.82 -42.94
N ASN A 633 -49.71 34.58 -43.48
CA ASN A 633 -49.36 33.27 -44.04
C ASN A 633 -49.28 32.21 -42.95
N MET A 634 -48.57 32.49 -41.85
CA MET A 634 -48.43 31.56 -40.73
C MET A 634 -49.76 31.20 -40.07
N LYS A 635 -50.72 32.14 -40.01
CA LYS A 635 -52.09 31.86 -39.52
C LYS A 635 -52.77 30.77 -40.34
N LYS A 636 -52.64 30.84 -41.66
CA LYS A 636 -53.19 29.84 -42.60
C LYS A 636 -52.40 28.52 -42.56
N GLU A 637 -51.08 28.59 -42.54
CA GLU A 637 -50.18 27.43 -42.62
C GLU A 637 -50.15 26.57 -41.35
N PHE A 638 -50.32 27.19 -40.17
CA PHE A 638 -50.18 26.54 -38.87
C PHE A 638 -51.49 26.50 -38.05
N PHE A 639 -52.61 26.96 -38.62
CA PHE A 639 -53.91 27.06 -37.94
C PHE A 639 -53.83 27.86 -36.63
N VAL A 640 -53.26 29.06 -36.71
CA VAL A 640 -53.14 29.96 -35.58
C VAL A 640 -54.50 30.60 -35.31
N GLU A 641 -55.05 30.34 -34.12
CA GLU A 641 -56.25 31.00 -33.60
C GLU A 641 -55.92 32.48 -33.24
N ASP A 642 -56.85 33.41 -33.53
CA ASP A 642 -56.65 34.87 -33.41
C ASP A 642 -56.46 35.40 -31.98
#